data_AF-A0A3B4A431-F1
#
_entry.id   AF-A0A3B4A431-F1
#
_cell.length_a   1.000
_cell.length_b   1.000
_cell.length_c   1.000
_cell.angle_alpha   90.00
_cell.angle_beta   90.00
_cell.angle_gamma   90.00
#
_symmetry.space_group_name_H-M   'P 1'
#
loop_
_entity.id
_entity.type
_entity.pdbx_description
1 polymer ?
#
loop_
_entity_poly.entity_id
_entity_poly.type
_entity_poly.pdbx_seq_one_letter_code
_entity_poly.pdbx_strand_id
1 'polypeptide(L)'
;MAHYLRVCFSIFFTTVTGAALEKCPTSCQCDWDTHSMTCSGSNMMPRFPLSTQEVYISNDNTLGYLEKHSFYNLPRVRHIIKTLAFIDCEAFKNLPNLKYLGIINTGIRTFPELQHIHSFQDDFVLEIVENALVKVMPANALSGISESLIVMLHSNGLREIQRFAFNGSCLEEVYLQRNMYMDQIDKFAFHGVNCGPTHIDISETKVQSLPSIGMEAIEKLQAKNTWTLKVLPPLRTFIHLQHAELTYPSHCCGLKMLRRWKGPSEMAICNLSKSTLTRPRDSSSSQLESYDSDDLQSARMSNVPVCSDVDCENKALFHVEFPTENPSEGFNFALCNSVGADTELVCYPVPDPFNPCEDVISQNFLRPLLWVVSLLALSANLLVMLTLLTSQQKLTVTRFLMGQLAFADFCMGAYLLLIASVDIYTQSHYYHYAMVWQNGAGCSLAGTLSVFACELSVYTLTLISIQRWYAIFNAMRLDNKMRLRHAVVLMIIGWALCGTVALLPVVGVSSYQKVSVCLPMDTGSTAARFYVVIVLMMNVTSFLVVCLCYLHIYCMVHNPQHQSSKYDTGMAKRMAILIFTNFLCLVPICFYGLSAALHQPLITVTDSKVLLVLFYPLNSCSHPFFYAILTKDFHQDILMLLNRMGLCQKQAHLYRSQLLYLGNIILSVSPAPNQQRSMSQSHSLVRS
;
A
#
# COMPACT_ATOMS: atom_id res chain seq x y z
N MET A 1 -14.12 89.00 -50.72
CA MET A 1 -14.01 87.53 -50.80
C MET A 1 -12.58 87.04 -50.48
N ALA A 2 -11.95 87.58 -49.43
CA ALA A 2 -10.60 87.16 -48.98
C ALA A 2 -10.48 87.03 -47.44
N HIS A 3 -11.51 87.47 -46.70
CA HIS A 3 -11.59 87.33 -45.24
C HIS A 3 -12.27 86.04 -44.77
N TYR A 4 -13.13 85.43 -45.61
CA TYR A 4 -13.80 84.16 -45.29
C TYR A 4 -12.90 82.93 -45.49
N LEU A 5 -11.90 82.99 -46.39
CA LEU A 5 -10.95 81.88 -46.60
C LEU A 5 -9.89 81.75 -45.49
N ARG A 6 -9.54 82.84 -44.78
CA ARG A 6 -8.57 82.79 -43.67
C ARG A 6 -9.14 82.18 -42.40
N VAL A 7 -10.45 82.31 -42.16
CA VAL A 7 -11.10 81.74 -40.96
C VAL A 7 -11.31 80.23 -41.13
N CYS A 8 -11.66 79.74 -42.33
CA CYS A 8 -11.75 78.30 -42.56
C CYS A 8 -10.39 77.57 -42.55
N PHE A 9 -9.30 78.22 -42.99
CA PHE A 9 -7.97 77.60 -42.97
C PHE A 9 -7.37 77.49 -41.56
N SER A 10 -7.68 78.42 -40.65
CA SER A 10 -7.27 78.30 -39.25
C SER A 10 -8.09 77.28 -38.47
N ILE A 11 -9.38 77.09 -38.79
CA ILE A 11 -10.23 76.12 -38.08
C ILE A 11 -9.92 74.67 -38.51
N PHE A 12 -9.46 74.45 -39.76
CA PHE A 12 -9.09 73.11 -40.23
C PHE A 12 -7.71 72.62 -39.71
N PHE A 13 -6.82 73.52 -39.28
CA PHE A 13 -5.52 73.16 -38.72
C PHE A 13 -5.48 73.12 -37.18
N THR A 14 -6.50 73.66 -36.50
CA THR A 14 -6.62 73.57 -35.03
C THR A 14 -7.44 72.37 -34.54
N THR A 15 -7.96 71.52 -35.42
CA THR A 15 -8.75 70.33 -35.04
C THR A 15 -8.07 68.99 -35.36
N VAL A 16 -6.80 68.98 -35.78
CA VAL A 16 -6.04 67.74 -36.07
C VAL A 16 -4.82 67.54 -35.14
N THR A 17 -4.62 68.39 -34.13
CA THR A 17 -3.53 68.20 -33.15
C THR A 17 -4.06 68.16 -31.72
N GLY A 18 -4.94 67.19 -31.48
CA GLY A 18 -5.42 66.82 -30.15
C GLY A 18 -5.24 65.34 -29.81
N ALA A 19 -4.51 64.57 -30.63
CA ALA A 19 -3.95 63.31 -30.15
C ALA A 19 -2.73 63.67 -29.32
N ALA A 20 -2.83 63.55 -27.99
CA ALA A 20 -1.65 63.55 -27.14
C ALA A 20 -0.65 62.59 -27.77
N LEU A 21 0.51 63.10 -28.20
CA LEU A 21 1.57 62.26 -28.73
C LEU A 21 1.95 61.29 -27.60
N GLU A 22 1.44 60.06 -27.63
CA GLU A 22 1.73 59.05 -26.61
C GLU A 22 3.23 58.75 -26.67
N LYS A 23 3.98 59.36 -25.76
CA LYS A 23 5.43 59.17 -25.69
C LYS A 23 5.70 57.87 -24.96
N CYS A 24 6.42 56.98 -25.63
CA CYS A 24 6.98 55.79 -25.01
C CYS A 24 7.89 56.19 -23.83
N PRO A 25 7.74 55.62 -22.63
CA PRO A 25 8.63 55.87 -21.50
C PRO A 25 10.08 55.55 -21.87
N THR A 26 11.03 56.35 -21.36
CA THR A 26 12.45 56.22 -21.73
C THR A 26 13.10 54.89 -21.31
N SER A 27 12.51 54.21 -20.33
CA SER A 27 12.95 52.91 -19.81
C SER A 27 12.23 51.72 -20.45
N CYS A 28 11.41 51.96 -21.49
CA CYS A 28 10.61 50.94 -22.14
C CYS A 28 10.72 51.01 -23.66
N GLN A 29 10.57 49.85 -24.30
CA GLN A 29 10.42 49.69 -25.73
C GLN A 29 8.93 49.45 -26.03
N CYS A 30 8.33 50.31 -26.85
CA CYS A 30 6.92 50.26 -27.19
C CYS A 30 6.72 49.72 -28.60
N ASP A 31 5.87 48.71 -28.73
CA ASP A 31 5.33 48.24 -29.99
C ASP A 31 3.88 48.73 -30.10
N TRP A 32 3.67 49.70 -31.00
CA TRP A 32 2.37 50.34 -31.18
C TRP A 32 1.42 49.53 -32.07
N ASP A 33 1.92 48.54 -32.83
CA ASP A 33 1.07 47.66 -33.63
C ASP A 33 0.33 46.67 -32.71
N THR A 34 1.03 46.16 -31.69
CA THR A 34 0.47 45.27 -30.67
C THR A 34 0.03 45.97 -29.39
N HIS A 35 0.24 47.30 -29.29
CA HIS A 35 0.06 48.09 -28.08
C HIS A 35 0.77 47.48 -26.86
N SER A 36 1.92 46.84 -27.09
CA SER A 36 2.72 46.17 -26.05
C SER A 36 3.94 47.00 -25.66
N MET A 37 4.29 46.95 -24.38
CA MET A 37 5.41 47.70 -23.81
C MET A 37 6.35 46.76 -23.06
N THR A 38 7.63 46.79 -23.40
CA THR A 38 8.68 46.02 -22.71
C THR A 38 9.59 46.97 -21.95
N CYS A 39 9.59 46.89 -20.61
CA CYS A 39 10.41 47.76 -19.76
C CYS A 39 11.62 47.00 -19.18
N SER A 40 12.80 47.66 -19.18
CA SER A 40 14.05 47.11 -18.64
C SER A 40 14.99 48.22 -18.12
N GLY A 41 15.59 48.03 -16.94
CA GLY A 41 16.69 48.84 -16.41
C GLY A 41 16.27 50.10 -15.65
N SER A 42 15.13 50.08 -14.96
CA SER A 42 14.62 51.20 -14.15
C SER A 42 14.36 50.80 -12.69
N ASN A 43 14.84 51.63 -11.76
CA ASN A 43 14.56 51.47 -10.33
C ASN A 43 13.08 51.71 -9.96
N MET A 44 12.31 52.38 -10.83
CA MET A 44 10.94 52.82 -10.57
C MET A 44 10.06 52.61 -11.81
N MET A 45 8.80 52.18 -11.61
CA MET A 45 7.85 51.96 -12.70
C MET A 45 7.42 53.26 -13.36
N PRO A 46 7.47 53.37 -14.71
CA PRO A 46 6.93 54.51 -15.42
C PRO A 46 5.40 54.49 -15.42
N ARG A 47 4.78 55.65 -15.65
CA ARG A 47 3.34 55.70 -15.94
C ARG A 47 3.08 55.25 -17.37
N PHE A 48 2.18 54.29 -17.51
CA PHE A 48 1.80 53.73 -18.80
C PHE A 48 0.69 54.58 -19.47
N PRO A 49 0.74 54.80 -20.79
CA PRO A 49 -0.36 55.35 -21.57
C PRO A 49 -1.64 54.52 -21.44
N LEU A 50 -2.80 55.17 -21.53
CA LEU A 50 -4.11 54.52 -21.42
C LEU A 50 -4.41 53.56 -22.59
N SER A 51 -3.72 53.71 -23.72
CA SER A 51 -3.81 52.81 -24.88
C SER A 51 -3.05 51.49 -24.70
N THR A 52 -2.20 51.39 -23.67
CA THR A 52 -1.32 50.24 -23.46
C THR A 52 -2.15 49.00 -23.20
N GLN A 53 -2.02 48.00 -24.07
CA GLN A 53 -2.74 46.75 -23.90
C GLN A 53 -1.96 45.74 -23.08
N GLU A 54 -0.63 45.67 -23.27
CA GLU A 54 0.20 44.62 -22.70
C GLU A 54 1.51 45.18 -22.13
N VAL A 55 1.83 44.82 -20.88
CA VAL A 55 3.10 45.20 -20.25
C VAL A 55 3.96 43.96 -19.95
N TYR A 56 5.20 44.02 -20.41
CA TYR A 56 6.27 43.06 -20.17
C TYR A 56 7.39 43.73 -19.39
N ILE A 57 7.77 43.17 -18.25
CA ILE A 57 8.89 43.64 -17.44
C ILE A 57 9.92 42.52 -17.46
N SER A 58 11.00 42.75 -18.21
CA SER A 58 11.97 41.71 -18.56
C SER A 58 13.37 42.09 -18.11
N ASN A 59 13.99 41.22 -17.31
CA ASN A 59 15.42 41.19 -17.02
C ASN A 59 15.96 42.49 -16.39
N ASP A 60 15.23 43.00 -15.40
CA ASP A 60 15.68 44.13 -14.62
C ASP A 60 16.37 43.65 -13.33
N ASN A 61 17.69 43.82 -13.22
CA ASN A 61 18.40 43.50 -11.98
C ASN A 61 18.24 44.60 -10.90
N THR A 62 17.54 45.69 -11.23
CA THR A 62 17.45 46.89 -10.39
C THR A 62 16.08 47.10 -9.74
N LEU A 63 15.04 46.48 -10.30
CA LEU A 63 13.66 46.60 -9.79
C LEU A 63 13.40 45.65 -8.60
N GLY A 64 13.79 46.09 -7.41
CA GLY A 64 13.57 45.33 -6.17
C GLY A 64 12.19 45.48 -5.53
N TYR A 65 11.42 46.53 -5.86
CA TYR A 65 10.18 46.91 -5.19
C TYR A 65 9.13 47.42 -6.19
N LEU A 66 7.88 46.94 -6.06
CA LEU A 66 6.75 47.42 -6.85
C LEU A 66 5.93 48.43 -6.02
N GLU A 67 5.81 49.67 -6.49
CA GLU A 67 5.07 50.72 -5.79
C GLU A 67 3.54 50.57 -5.91
N LYS A 68 2.81 51.21 -5.01
CA LYS A 68 1.34 51.30 -5.05
C LYS A 68 0.83 51.79 -6.41
N HIS A 69 -0.26 51.21 -6.90
CA HIS A 69 -0.93 51.60 -8.16
C HIS A 69 -0.04 51.55 -9.42
N SER A 70 1.06 50.78 -9.41
CA SER A 70 2.00 50.68 -10.55
C SER A 70 1.32 50.26 -11.87
N PHE A 71 0.22 49.49 -11.79
CA PHE A 71 -0.47 48.95 -12.97
C PHE A 71 -1.91 49.45 -13.14
N TYR A 72 -2.30 50.52 -12.45
CA TYR A 72 -3.69 50.97 -12.38
C TYR A 72 -4.33 51.13 -13.76
N ASN A 73 -5.52 50.54 -13.94
CA ASN A 73 -6.34 50.63 -15.15
C ASN A 73 -5.75 50.03 -16.44
N LEU A 74 -4.73 49.17 -16.33
CA LEU A 74 -4.17 48.44 -17.47
C LEU A 74 -5.02 47.21 -17.83
N PRO A 75 -5.32 46.98 -19.11
CA PRO A 75 -6.12 45.85 -19.54
C PRO A 75 -5.37 44.51 -19.59
N ARG A 76 -4.03 44.44 -19.77
CA ARG A 76 -3.30 43.16 -19.63
C ARG A 76 -1.89 43.37 -19.08
N VAL A 77 -1.47 42.54 -18.14
CA VAL A 77 -0.10 42.53 -17.58
C VAL A 77 0.48 41.13 -17.75
N ARG A 78 1.36 40.93 -18.73
CA ARG A 78 1.75 39.58 -19.18
C ARG A 78 2.99 39.00 -18.50
N HIS A 79 3.97 39.80 -18.09
CA HIS A 79 5.14 39.22 -17.40
C HIS A 79 5.77 40.21 -16.44
N ILE A 80 6.00 39.77 -15.20
CA ILE A 80 6.83 40.45 -14.20
C ILE A 80 7.99 39.51 -13.86
N ILE A 81 9.20 39.74 -14.40
CA ILE A 81 10.32 38.81 -14.25
C ILE A 81 11.66 39.46 -13.84
N LYS A 82 12.25 38.78 -12.85
CA LYS A 82 13.58 38.85 -12.21
C LYS A 82 13.82 40.01 -11.24
N THR A 83 14.23 39.61 -10.03
CA THR A 83 14.72 40.40 -8.88
C THR A 83 13.72 41.14 -7.99
N LEU A 84 12.42 41.07 -8.28
CA LEU A 84 11.41 41.69 -7.41
C LEU A 84 11.39 41.03 -6.02
N ALA A 85 11.71 41.78 -4.97
CA ALA A 85 11.79 41.29 -3.60
C ALA A 85 10.54 41.62 -2.78
N PHE A 86 9.81 42.68 -3.14
CA PHE A 86 8.60 43.13 -2.46
C PHE A 86 7.57 43.70 -3.43
N ILE A 87 6.30 43.40 -3.17
CA ILE A 87 5.13 43.89 -3.90
C ILE A 87 4.25 44.63 -2.88
N ASP A 88 3.95 45.90 -3.13
CA ASP A 88 3.00 46.66 -2.33
C ASP A 88 1.57 46.10 -2.46
N CYS A 89 0.80 46.10 -1.36
CA CYS A 89 -0.55 45.53 -1.32
C CYS A 89 -1.55 46.26 -2.24
N GLU A 90 -1.29 47.52 -2.59
CA GLU A 90 -2.13 48.28 -3.52
C GLU A 90 -1.57 48.31 -4.95
N ALA A 91 -0.52 47.53 -5.25
CA ALA A 91 0.10 47.56 -6.56
C ALA A 91 -0.82 47.05 -7.69
N PHE A 92 -1.71 46.11 -7.37
CA PHE A 92 -2.67 45.49 -8.30
C PHE A 92 -4.12 45.93 -8.08
N LYS A 93 -4.34 47.10 -7.47
CA LYS A 93 -5.69 47.58 -7.13
C LYS A 93 -6.49 47.98 -8.37
N ASN A 94 -7.73 47.49 -8.46
CA ASN A 94 -8.76 47.86 -9.45
C ASN A 94 -8.31 47.69 -10.91
N LEU A 95 -8.21 46.44 -11.34
CA LEU A 95 -7.78 46.04 -12.68
C LEU A 95 -8.92 45.27 -13.40
N PRO A 96 -10.02 45.96 -13.77
CA PRO A 96 -11.26 45.33 -14.24
C PRO A 96 -11.13 44.56 -15.56
N ASN A 97 -10.12 44.88 -16.36
CA ASN A 97 -9.88 44.29 -17.67
C ASN A 97 -8.75 43.26 -17.67
N LEU A 98 -8.09 43.03 -16.52
CA LEU A 98 -6.92 42.17 -16.44
C LEU A 98 -7.31 40.71 -16.73
N LYS A 99 -6.74 40.11 -17.78
CA LYS A 99 -7.00 38.70 -18.13
C LYS A 99 -5.90 37.74 -17.64
N TYR A 100 -4.69 38.22 -17.49
CA TYR A 100 -3.53 37.40 -17.14
C TYR A 100 -2.64 38.19 -16.20
N LEU A 101 -2.07 37.54 -15.18
CA LEU A 101 -1.06 38.07 -14.27
C LEU A 101 0.04 37.04 -14.03
N GLY A 102 1.27 37.35 -14.47
CA GLY A 102 2.44 36.47 -14.33
C GLY A 102 3.53 37.05 -13.43
N ILE A 103 3.84 36.36 -12.32
CA ILE A 103 4.92 36.66 -11.37
C ILE A 103 5.89 35.46 -11.34
N ILE A 104 6.95 35.54 -12.14
CA ILE A 104 7.80 34.37 -12.42
C ILE A 104 9.24 34.65 -11.99
N ASN A 105 9.83 33.71 -11.24
CA ASN A 105 11.24 33.73 -10.86
C ASN A 105 11.66 35.04 -10.17
N THR A 106 10.91 35.42 -9.13
CA THR A 106 11.14 36.62 -8.33
C THR A 106 11.70 36.29 -6.93
N GLY A 107 12.24 37.31 -6.26
CA GLY A 107 12.78 37.21 -4.90
C GLY A 107 11.73 37.42 -3.79
N ILE A 108 10.43 37.40 -4.12
CA ILE A 108 9.36 37.64 -3.16
C ILE A 108 9.33 36.55 -2.08
N ARG A 109 9.18 36.98 -0.82
CA ARG A 109 9.15 36.08 0.35
C ARG A 109 7.73 35.78 0.83
N THR A 110 6.79 36.66 0.50
CA THR A 110 5.39 36.61 0.92
C THR A 110 4.50 36.49 -0.31
N PHE A 111 3.38 35.77 -0.16
CA PHE A 111 2.36 35.72 -1.20
C PHE A 111 1.75 37.13 -1.38
N PRO A 112 1.57 37.63 -2.62
CA PRO A 112 1.05 38.98 -2.86
C PRO A 112 -0.42 39.11 -2.45
N GLU A 113 -0.82 40.30 -2.03
CA GLU A 113 -2.23 40.60 -1.75
C GLU A 113 -2.97 40.88 -3.05
N LEU A 114 -3.77 39.92 -3.51
CA LEU A 114 -4.47 39.97 -4.82
C LEU A 114 -5.96 40.30 -4.71
N GLN A 115 -6.50 40.38 -3.49
CA GLN A 115 -7.94 40.55 -3.22
C GLN A 115 -8.55 41.82 -3.84
N HIS A 116 -7.72 42.82 -4.15
CA HIS A 116 -8.14 44.12 -4.66
C HIS A 116 -8.16 44.22 -6.20
N ILE A 117 -7.93 43.12 -6.94
CA ILE A 117 -7.87 43.13 -8.41
C ILE A 117 -9.25 43.38 -9.03
N HIS A 118 -10.27 42.60 -8.65
CA HIS A 118 -11.65 42.66 -9.16
C HIS A 118 -11.76 42.75 -10.70
N SER A 119 -11.28 41.72 -11.41
CA SER A 119 -11.40 41.61 -12.86
C SER A 119 -12.77 41.06 -13.28
N PHE A 120 -13.31 41.56 -14.40
CA PHE A 120 -14.54 41.08 -15.04
C PHE A 120 -14.27 40.23 -16.29
N GLN A 121 -13.03 39.79 -16.49
CA GLN A 121 -12.67 38.95 -17.65
C GLN A 121 -12.89 37.46 -17.35
N ASP A 122 -13.47 36.77 -18.32
CA ASP A 122 -13.53 35.30 -18.33
C ASP A 122 -12.12 34.70 -18.52
N ASP A 123 -11.91 33.50 -17.95
CA ASP A 123 -10.66 32.74 -17.98
C ASP A 123 -9.46 33.54 -17.45
N PHE A 124 -9.57 34.15 -16.27
CA PHE A 124 -8.44 34.86 -15.67
C PHE A 124 -7.32 33.88 -15.33
N VAL A 125 -6.11 34.11 -15.86
CA VAL A 125 -4.94 33.27 -15.55
C VAL A 125 -4.04 33.97 -14.54
N LEU A 126 -3.89 33.37 -13.37
CA LEU A 126 -2.93 33.77 -12.34
C LEU A 126 -1.74 32.81 -12.37
N GLU A 127 -0.58 33.30 -12.79
CA GLU A 127 0.67 32.53 -12.83
C GLU A 127 1.69 33.08 -11.84
N ILE A 128 1.95 32.35 -10.76
CA ILE A 128 3.02 32.63 -9.79
C ILE A 128 3.93 31.41 -9.76
N VAL A 129 5.08 31.46 -10.43
CA VAL A 129 5.90 30.27 -10.74
C VAL A 129 7.38 30.53 -10.48
N GLU A 130 8.14 29.49 -10.11
CA GLU A 130 9.58 29.56 -9.81
C GLU A 130 9.96 30.48 -8.63
N ASN A 131 9.03 30.78 -7.73
CA ASN A 131 9.27 31.63 -6.56
C ASN A 131 9.66 30.77 -5.35
N ALA A 132 10.96 30.49 -5.23
CA ALA A 132 11.51 29.57 -4.23
C ALA A 132 11.37 30.05 -2.76
N LEU A 133 11.16 31.35 -2.54
CA LEU A 133 11.10 31.93 -1.20
C LEU A 133 9.66 32.04 -0.63
N VAL A 134 8.63 31.88 -1.46
CA VAL A 134 7.22 31.89 -1.03
C VAL A 134 6.88 30.54 -0.40
N LYS A 135 6.59 30.53 0.90
CA LYS A 135 6.38 29.30 1.67
C LYS A 135 4.93 28.99 1.99
N VAL A 136 4.07 29.99 2.11
CA VAL A 136 2.70 29.81 2.61
C VAL A 136 1.73 30.58 1.73
N MET A 137 0.63 29.93 1.36
CA MET A 137 -0.52 30.60 0.76
C MET A 137 -1.52 30.97 1.88
N PRO A 138 -1.78 32.27 2.11
CA PRO A 138 -2.61 32.71 3.21
C PRO A 138 -4.10 32.45 2.97
N ALA A 139 -4.90 32.54 4.04
CA ALA A 139 -6.36 32.52 3.95
C ALA A 139 -6.90 33.66 3.06
N ASN A 140 -7.98 33.40 2.31
CA ASN A 140 -8.61 34.35 1.39
C ASN A 140 -7.67 34.96 0.33
N ALA A 141 -6.55 34.31 0.01
CA ALA A 141 -5.56 34.84 -0.93
C ALA A 141 -6.15 35.16 -2.32
N LEU A 142 -7.17 34.38 -2.74
CA LEU A 142 -7.79 34.50 -4.06
C LEU A 142 -9.24 35.01 -4.02
N SER A 143 -9.67 35.60 -2.91
CA SER A 143 -11.05 36.03 -2.75
C SER A 143 -11.36 37.24 -3.64
N GLY A 144 -12.44 37.15 -4.43
CA GLY A 144 -12.96 38.28 -5.21
C GLY A 144 -12.09 38.74 -6.38
N ILE A 145 -11.16 37.90 -6.88
CA ILE A 145 -10.29 38.25 -8.01
C ILE A 145 -11.05 38.29 -9.33
N SER A 146 -11.76 37.22 -9.68
CA SER A 146 -12.52 37.07 -10.93
C SER A 146 -13.64 36.02 -10.75
N GLU A 147 -14.60 36.00 -11.68
CA GLU A 147 -15.69 35.02 -11.76
C GLU A 147 -15.25 33.66 -12.34
N SER A 148 -14.10 33.60 -13.02
CA SER A 148 -13.43 32.36 -13.46
C SER A 148 -11.91 32.51 -13.32
N LEU A 149 -11.26 31.49 -12.74
CA LEU A 149 -9.83 31.54 -12.38
C LEU A 149 -9.08 30.24 -12.72
N ILE A 150 -8.00 30.40 -13.48
CA ILE A 150 -6.95 29.40 -13.71
C ILE A 150 -5.75 29.79 -12.84
N VAL A 151 -5.39 28.92 -11.90
CA VAL A 151 -4.36 29.18 -10.89
C VAL A 151 -3.14 28.31 -11.14
N MET A 152 -2.01 28.94 -11.48
CA MET A 152 -0.71 28.29 -11.68
C MET A 152 0.26 28.68 -10.57
N LEU A 153 0.46 27.79 -9.60
CA LEU A 153 1.37 27.96 -8.46
C LEU A 153 2.48 26.90 -8.43
N HIS A 154 2.84 26.34 -9.59
CA HIS A 154 3.79 25.24 -9.68
C HIS A 154 5.25 25.69 -9.49
N SER A 155 6.12 24.75 -9.11
CA SER A 155 7.57 24.98 -8.95
C SER A 155 7.95 26.11 -7.98
N ASN A 156 7.13 26.38 -6.97
CA ASN A 156 7.42 27.36 -5.92
C ASN A 156 8.04 26.70 -4.67
N GLY A 157 8.40 27.53 -3.68
CA GLY A 157 8.85 27.09 -2.36
C GLY A 157 7.74 26.74 -1.37
N LEU A 158 6.50 26.51 -1.84
CA LEU A 158 5.33 26.36 -0.98
C LEU A 158 5.46 25.13 -0.07
N ARG A 159 5.05 25.31 1.17
CA ARG A 159 5.00 24.30 2.24
C ARG A 159 3.57 24.00 2.67
N GLU A 160 2.77 25.06 2.82
CA GLU A 160 1.42 24.99 3.37
C GLU A 160 0.44 25.85 2.58
N ILE A 161 -0.78 25.32 2.36
CA ILE A 161 -1.96 26.08 1.95
C ILE A 161 -2.91 26.17 3.14
N GLN A 162 -3.18 27.39 3.61
CA GLN A 162 -4.01 27.64 4.78
C GLN A 162 -5.50 27.38 4.50
N ARG A 163 -6.28 27.27 5.58
CA ARG A 163 -7.75 27.25 5.55
C ARG A 163 -8.32 28.42 4.75
N PHE A 164 -9.40 28.18 4.01
CA PHE A 164 -10.12 29.20 3.23
C PHE A 164 -9.24 29.95 2.21
N ALA A 165 -8.10 29.40 1.79
CA ALA A 165 -7.21 30.05 0.82
C ALA A 165 -7.93 30.41 -0.50
N PHE A 166 -8.89 29.58 -0.90
CA PHE A 166 -9.68 29.72 -2.13
C PHE A 166 -11.11 30.25 -1.91
N ASN A 167 -11.40 30.82 -0.74
CA ASN A 167 -12.74 31.24 -0.39
C ASN A 167 -13.27 32.39 -1.28
N GLY A 168 -14.50 32.25 -1.78
CA GLY A 168 -15.17 33.21 -2.67
C GLY A 168 -14.58 33.27 -4.07
N SER A 169 -13.87 32.21 -4.51
CA SER A 169 -13.32 32.10 -5.87
C SER A 169 -14.05 31.01 -6.67
N CYS A 170 -14.09 31.16 -7.99
CA CYS A 170 -14.49 30.08 -8.90
C CYS A 170 -13.24 29.58 -9.62
N LEU A 171 -12.93 28.29 -9.47
CA LEU A 171 -11.68 27.70 -9.93
C LEU A 171 -11.96 26.78 -11.10
N GLU A 172 -11.28 26.96 -12.22
CA GLU A 172 -11.32 25.99 -13.31
C GLU A 172 -10.19 24.99 -13.17
N GLU A 173 -8.95 25.49 -13.16
CA GLU A 173 -7.75 24.67 -13.08
C GLU A 173 -6.82 25.17 -11.97
N VAL A 174 -6.27 24.24 -11.20
CA VAL A 174 -5.35 24.54 -10.09
C VAL A 174 -4.09 23.68 -10.21
N TYR A 175 -2.98 24.33 -10.55
CA TYR A 175 -1.67 23.71 -10.76
C TYR A 175 -0.75 23.98 -9.56
N LEU A 176 -0.51 22.95 -8.75
CA LEU A 176 0.35 22.96 -7.56
C LEU A 176 1.59 22.08 -7.72
N GLN A 177 1.85 21.54 -8.93
CA GLN A 177 2.90 20.56 -9.15
C GLN A 177 4.31 21.10 -8.88
N ARG A 178 5.25 20.19 -8.61
CA ARG A 178 6.68 20.50 -8.36
C ARG A 178 6.94 21.39 -7.14
N ASN A 179 5.98 21.53 -6.22
CA ASN A 179 6.21 22.11 -4.90
C ASN A 179 6.77 21.02 -3.94
N MET A 180 8.07 20.73 -4.08
CA MET A 180 8.75 19.58 -3.46
C MET A 180 8.76 19.54 -1.93
N TYR A 181 8.42 20.66 -1.27
CA TYR A 181 8.36 20.80 0.18
C TYR A 181 6.94 20.99 0.71
N MET A 182 5.92 20.97 -0.15
CA MET A 182 4.53 21.10 0.23
C MET A 182 4.05 19.81 0.89
N ASP A 183 3.81 19.85 2.20
CA ASP A 183 3.39 18.71 2.99
C ASP A 183 1.96 18.81 3.52
N GLN A 184 1.41 20.04 3.59
CA GLN A 184 0.10 20.31 4.16
C GLN A 184 -0.79 21.15 3.23
N ILE A 185 -1.99 20.62 2.97
CA ILE A 185 -3.14 21.37 2.45
C ILE A 185 -4.19 21.28 3.54
N ASP A 186 -4.58 22.41 4.12
CA ASP A 186 -5.58 22.42 5.18
C ASP A 186 -6.90 21.79 4.70
N LYS A 187 -7.58 21.04 5.57
CA LYS A 187 -8.85 20.35 5.27
C LYS A 187 -9.93 21.31 4.75
N PHE A 188 -9.87 22.59 5.14
CA PHE A 188 -10.80 23.64 4.74
C PHE A 188 -10.21 24.60 3.69
N ALA A 189 -9.11 24.25 3.03
CA ALA A 189 -8.48 25.12 2.02
C ALA A 189 -9.45 25.53 0.89
N PHE A 190 -10.26 24.58 0.41
CA PHE A 190 -11.29 24.77 -0.63
C PHE A 190 -12.69 25.05 -0.08
N HIS A 191 -12.82 25.30 1.22
CA HIS A 191 -14.12 25.64 1.79
C HIS A 191 -14.55 27.05 1.34
N GLY A 192 -15.79 27.19 0.89
CA GLY A 192 -16.33 28.46 0.40
C GLY A 192 -15.95 28.81 -1.04
N VAL A 193 -15.45 27.84 -1.82
CA VAL A 193 -15.30 27.97 -3.27
C VAL A 193 -16.68 28.04 -3.91
N ASN A 194 -16.90 29.00 -4.82
CA ASN A 194 -18.20 29.23 -5.48
C ASN A 194 -18.48 28.19 -6.59
N CYS A 195 -17.43 27.79 -7.32
CA CYS A 195 -17.49 26.73 -8.33
C CYS A 195 -16.10 26.11 -8.56
N GLY A 196 -16.08 24.83 -8.97
CA GLY A 196 -14.85 24.06 -9.18
C GLY A 196 -14.15 23.61 -7.89
N PRO A 197 -12.86 23.25 -7.92
CA PRO A 197 -11.98 23.17 -9.10
C PRO A 197 -12.35 22.01 -10.03
N THR A 198 -12.26 22.22 -11.34
CA THR A 198 -12.53 21.18 -12.37
C THR A 198 -11.28 20.32 -12.61
N HIS A 199 -10.09 20.94 -12.63
CA HIS A 199 -8.81 20.27 -12.74
C HIS A 199 -7.89 20.64 -11.58
N ILE A 200 -7.23 19.64 -10.99
CA ILE A 200 -6.18 19.87 -10.00
C ILE A 200 -4.96 18.99 -10.27
N ASP A 201 -3.77 19.59 -10.26
CA ASP A 201 -2.48 18.90 -10.38
C ASP A 201 -1.62 19.18 -9.13
N ILE A 202 -1.36 18.13 -8.35
CA ILE A 202 -0.49 18.12 -7.16
C ILE A 202 0.71 17.19 -7.34
N SER A 203 1.11 16.94 -8.59
CA SER A 203 2.24 16.05 -8.91
C SER A 203 3.56 16.57 -8.33
N GLU A 204 4.46 15.67 -7.93
CA GLU A 204 5.77 16.02 -7.37
C GLU A 204 5.68 16.90 -6.11
N THR A 205 4.68 16.64 -5.26
CA THR A 205 4.53 17.26 -3.93
C THR A 205 4.71 16.23 -2.81
N LYS A 206 4.74 16.68 -1.56
CA LYS A 206 4.83 15.83 -0.36
C LYS A 206 3.55 15.83 0.48
N VAL A 207 2.42 16.17 -0.15
CA VAL A 207 1.11 16.24 0.50
C VAL A 207 0.72 14.85 1.02
N GLN A 208 0.22 14.79 2.25
CA GLN A 208 -0.16 13.52 2.89
C GLN A 208 -1.63 13.15 2.68
N SER A 209 -2.49 14.17 2.55
CA SER A 209 -3.94 14.02 2.39
C SER A 209 -4.51 15.13 1.54
N LEU A 210 -5.55 14.82 0.77
CA LEU A 210 -6.36 15.81 0.07
C LEU A 210 -7.56 16.26 0.94
N PRO A 211 -8.03 17.51 0.80
CA PRO A 211 -9.28 17.98 1.42
C PRO A 211 -10.49 17.14 1.01
N SER A 212 -11.44 16.95 1.94
CA SER A 212 -12.68 16.22 1.66
C SER A 212 -13.86 17.11 1.27
N ILE A 213 -13.73 18.43 1.49
CA ILE A 213 -14.77 19.45 1.28
C ILE A 213 -14.30 20.41 0.19
N GLY A 214 -15.19 20.81 -0.72
CA GLY A 214 -14.88 21.77 -1.79
C GLY A 214 -14.12 21.17 -2.98
N MET A 215 -14.16 19.84 -3.14
CA MET A 215 -13.51 19.10 -4.23
C MET A 215 -14.52 18.28 -5.07
N GLU A 216 -15.81 18.59 -4.95
CA GLU A 216 -16.92 17.81 -5.54
C GLU A 216 -16.97 17.93 -7.07
N ALA A 217 -16.59 19.08 -7.61
CA ALA A 217 -16.65 19.41 -9.04
C ALA A 217 -15.45 18.90 -9.86
N ILE A 218 -14.53 18.13 -9.27
CA ILE A 218 -13.29 17.71 -9.95
C ILE A 218 -13.61 16.69 -11.04
N GLU A 219 -13.15 16.99 -12.25
CA GLU A 219 -13.18 16.11 -13.42
C GLU A 219 -11.81 15.49 -13.70
N LYS A 220 -10.71 16.20 -13.40
CA LYS A 220 -9.34 15.74 -13.68
C LYS A 220 -8.41 15.90 -12.48
N LEU A 221 -7.90 14.79 -11.94
CA LEU A 221 -6.97 14.75 -10.79
C LEU A 221 -5.60 14.23 -11.21
N GLN A 222 -4.54 14.99 -10.99
CA GLN A 222 -3.15 14.56 -11.20
C GLN A 222 -2.36 14.63 -9.89
N ALA A 223 -1.71 13.52 -9.53
CA ALA A 223 -0.90 13.33 -8.33
C ALA A 223 0.22 12.32 -8.62
N LYS A 224 1.01 12.58 -9.68
CA LYS A 224 2.17 11.76 -10.08
C LYS A 224 3.35 12.02 -9.14
N ASN A 225 4.11 10.99 -8.79
CA ASN A 225 5.29 11.09 -7.91
C ASN A 225 5.01 11.70 -6.52
N THR A 226 3.78 11.62 -6.03
CA THR A 226 3.33 12.11 -4.72
C THR A 226 3.28 10.95 -3.72
N TRP A 227 4.44 10.39 -3.39
CA TRP A 227 4.57 9.14 -2.61
C TRP A 227 4.02 9.22 -1.17
N THR A 228 3.88 10.43 -0.63
CA THR A 228 3.31 10.67 0.71
C THR A 228 1.79 10.55 0.76
N LEU A 229 1.10 10.72 -0.37
CA LEU A 229 -0.35 10.59 -0.48
C LEU A 229 -0.73 9.11 -0.50
N LYS A 230 -0.81 8.49 0.67
CA LYS A 230 -1.10 7.06 0.78
C LYS A 230 -2.59 6.75 0.68
N VAL A 231 -3.44 7.70 1.08
CA VAL A 231 -4.89 7.53 1.19
C VAL A 231 -5.59 8.67 0.47
N LEU A 232 -6.63 8.33 -0.31
CA LEU A 232 -7.52 9.30 -0.92
C LEU A 232 -8.68 9.64 0.04
N PRO A 233 -9.24 10.85 -0.04
CA PRO A 233 -10.47 11.19 0.68
C PRO A 233 -11.63 10.30 0.22
N PRO A 234 -12.79 10.34 0.93
CA PRO A 234 -13.94 9.53 0.59
C PRO A 234 -14.27 9.63 -0.91
N LEU A 235 -14.43 8.49 -1.57
CA LEU A 235 -14.58 8.44 -3.02
C LEU A 235 -15.82 9.20 -3.52
N ARG A 236 -16.82 9.43 -2.64
CA ARG A 236 -17.99 10.28 -2.91
C ARG A 236 -17.62 11.74 -3.21
N THR A 237 -16.43 12.21 -2.84
CA THR A 237 -15.96 13.53 -3.25
C THR A 237 -15.65 13.60 -4.75
N PHE A 238 -15.43 12.46 -5.42
CA PHE A 238 -15.00 12.38 -6.82
C PHE A 238 -16.12 11.91 -7.77
N ILE A 239 -17.38 12.30 -7.52
CA ILE A 239 -18.56 11.84 -8.30
C ILE A 239 -18.48 12.22 -9.79
N HIS A 240 -17.82 13.34 -10.10
CA HIS A 240 -17.66 13.90 -11.44
C HIS A 240 -16.31 13.58 -12.10
N LEU A 241 -15.45 12.79 -11.43
CA LEU A 241 -14.11 12.49 -11.92
C LEU A 241 -14.15 11.66 -13.21
N GLN A 242 -13.44 12.12 -14.23
CA GLN A 242 -13.33 11.49 -15.56
C GLN A 242 -11.90 11.01 -15.85
N HIS A 243 -10.89 11.72 -15.36
CA HIS A 243 -9.47 11.37 -15.60
C HIS A 243 -8.66 11.48 -14.30
N ALA A 244 -7.85 10.46 -14.02
CA ALA A 244 -7.01 10.41 -12.83
C ALA A 244 -5.61 9.87 -13.15
N GLU A 245 -4.58 10.61 -12.79
CA GLU A 245 -3.20 10.16 -12.90
C GLU A 245 -2.53 10.21 -11.53
N LEU A 246 -2.38 9.04 -10.91
CA LEU A 246 -1.99 8.90 -9.52
C LEU A 246 -0.64 8.21 -9.40
N THR A 247 -0.08 8.21 -8.19
CA THR A 247 1.18 7.51 -7.92
C THR A 247 0.96 6.01 -7.69
N TYR A 248 -0.18 5.64 -7.12
CA TYR A 248 -0.45 4.28 -6.65
C TYR A 248 -1.57 3.60 -7.45
N PRO A 249 -1.37 2.39 -7.99
CA PRO A 249 -2.43 1.64 -8.69
C PRO A 249 -3.65 1.34 -7.80
N SER A 250 -3.46 1.19 -6.49
CA SER A 250 -4.54 0.92 -5.53
C SER A 250 -5.55 2.06 -5.42
N HIS A 251 -5.14 3.30 -5.70
CA HIS A 251 -6.06 4.43 -5.75
C HIS A 251 -7.02 4.32 -6.94
N CYS A 252 -6.51 3.91 -8.11
CA CYS A 252 -7.34 3.63 -9.28
C CYS A 252 -8.32 2.47 -9.04
N CYS A 253 -7.95 1.47 -8.24
CA CYS A 253 -8.86 0.40 -7.84
C CYS A 253 -10.08 0.92 -7.08
N GLY A 254 -9.89 1.80 -6.10
CA GLY A 254 -11.00 2.41 -5.36
C GLY A 254 -11.94 3.20 -6.26
N LEU A 255 -11.38 4.08 -7.11
CA LEU A 255 -12.16 4.92 -8.02
C LEU A 255 -12.96 4.10 -9.05
N LYS A 256 -12.40 2.99 -9.55
CA LYS A 256 -13.13 2.07 -10.45
C LYS A 256 -14.32 1.40 -9.77
N MET A 257 -14.20 1.08 -8.47
CA MET A 257 -15.30 0.50 -7.71
C MET A 257 -16.44 1.49 -7.51
N LEU A 258 -16.17 2.77 -7.20
CA LEU A 258 -17.21 3.81 -7.04
C LEU A 258 -18.20 3.84 -8.22
N ARG A 259 -17.70 3.80 -9.46
CA ARG A 259 -18.55 3.78 -10.66
C ARG A 259 -19.36 2.50 -10.80
N ARG A 260 -18.84 1.35 -10.36
CA ARG A 260 -19.57 0.07 -10.34
C ARG A 260 -20.73 0.09 -9.35
N TRP A 261 -20.67 0.87 -8.27
CA TRP A 261 -21.79 1.10 -7.34
C TRP A 261 -22.79 2.14 -7.87
N LYS A 262 -22.30 3.13 -8.62
CA LYS A 262 -23.11 4.15 -9.32
C LYS A 262 -24.08 3.52 -10.33
N GLY A 263 -23.61 2.56 -11.13
CA GLY A 263 -24.41 1.90 -12.17
C GLY A 263 -25.72 1.23 -11.68
N PRO A 264 -25.69 0.30 -10.71
CA PRO A 264 -26.88 -0.42 -10.26
C PRO A 264 -27.87 0.46 -9.46
N SER A 265 -27.36 1.38 -8.65
CA SER A 265 -28.19 2.21 -7.75
C SER A 265 -28.89 3.34 -8.51
N GLU A 266 -28.19 4.04 -9.39
CA GLU A 266 -28.79 5.13 -10.19
C GLU A 266 -29.73 4.58 -11.28
N MET A 267 -29.43 3.41 -11.87
CA MET A 267 -30.32 2.78 -12.86
C MET A 267 -31.63 2.28 -12.20
N ALA A 268 -31.58 1.80 -10.96
CA ALA A 268 -32.78 1.41 -10.21
C ALA A 268 -33.64 2.64 -9.84
N ILE A 269 -33.02 3.73 -9.40
CA ILE A 269 -33.71 4.97 -8.98
C ILE A 269 -34.26 5.74 -10.19
N CYS A 270 -33.51 5.86 -11.30
CA CYS A 270 -33.98 6.50 -12.54
C CYS A 270 -35.08 5.66 -13.26
N ASN A 271 -35.06 4.33 -13.13
CA ASN A 271 -36.16 3.49 -13.66
C ASN A 271 -37.44 3.61 -12.81
N LEU A 272 -37.33 3.77 -11.49
CA LEU A 272 -38.47 4.04 -10.60
C LEU A 272 -39.12 5.41 -10.87
N SER A 273 -38.33 6.40 -11.29
CA SER A 273 -38.81 7.74 -11.64
C SER A 273 -39.35 7.83 -13.08
N LYS A 274 -38.81 7.03 -14.03
CA LYS A 274 -39.43 6.87 -15.36
C LYS A 274 -40.79 6.17 -15.31
N SER A 275 -40.96 5.17 -14.44
CA SER A 275 -42.23 4.45 -14.31
C SER A 275 -43.36 5.27 -13.66
N THR A 276 -43.02 6.34 -12.94
CA THR A 276 -43.97 7.30 -12.39
C THR A 276 -44.33 8.44 -13.37
N LEU A 277 -43.54 8.66 -14.42
CA LEU A 277 -43.82 9.68 -15.45
C LEU A 277 -44.63 9.15 -16.65
N THR A 278 -44.76 7.83 -16.83
CA THR A 278 -45.53 7.21 -17.93
C THR A 278 -46.88 6.65 -17.47
N ARG A 279 -47.73 7.49 -16.87
CA ARG A 279 -49.19 7.27 -16.88
C ARG A 279 -49.85 8.42 -17.64
N PRO A 280 -50.47 8.17 -18.81
CA PRO A 280 -51.25 9.19 -19.51
C PRO A 280 -52.45 9.59 -18.65
N ARG A 281 -52.62 10.90 -18.47
CA ARG A 281 -53.85 11.52 -17.97
C ARG A 281 -54.90 11.42 -19.08
N ASP A 282 -56.01 10.75 -18.82
CA ASP A 282 -57.22 10.91 -19.61
C ASP A 282 -58.38 11.45 -18.76
N SER A 283 -59.05 12.44 -19.33
CA SER A 283 -60.40 12.98 -19.05
C SER A 283 -60.70 13.67 -17.70
N SER A 284 -60.66 15.01 -17.73
CA SER A 284 -61.76 15.95 -17.39
C SER A 284 -62.90 15.53 -16.43
N SER A 285 -63.03 16.19 -15.27
CA SER A 285 -63.97 17.32 -15.03
C SER A 285 -64.31 17.53 -13.54
N SER A 286 -64.51 18.82 -13.20
CA SER A 286 -65.24 19.42 -12.07
C SER A 286 -64.78 19.23 -10.61
N GLN A 287 -64.29 20.35 -10.06
CA GLN A 287 -64.60 20.98 -8.76
C GLN A 287 -65.41 20.18 -7.72
N LEU A 288 -64.88 20.07 -6.49
CA LEU A 288 -65.48 20.65 -5.26
C LEU A 288 -64.53 20.43 -4.06
N GLU A 289 -64.25 21.48 -3.29
CA GLU A 289 -63.69 21.39 -1.93
C GLU A 289 -64.79 20.95 -0.94
N SER A 290 -64.49 20.03 0.00
CA SER A 290 -64.91 20.13 1.41
C SER A 290 -64.48 18.92 2.26
N TYR A 291 -63.91 19.24 3.43
CA TYR A 291 -64.10 18.62 4.77
C TYR A 291 -63.66 17.17 5.06
N ASP A 292 -62.68 17.11 5.98
CA ASP A 292 -62.61 16.36 7.26
C ASP A 292 -62.87 14.84 7.36
N SER A 293 -61.79 14.20 7.82
CA SER A 293 -61.65 13.42 9.07
C SER A 293 -62.01 11.93 9.11
N ASP A 294 -61.04 11.22 9.70
CA ASP A 294 -61.05 9.92 10.37
C ASP A 294 -61.15 8.68 9.44
N ASP A 295 -60.33 7.64 9.60
CA ASP A 295 -59.88 7.07 10.87
C ASP A 295 -58.68 6.10 10.73
N LEU A 296 -58.07 5.83 11.90
CA LEU A 296 -57.19 4.71 12.29
C LEU A 296 -55.72 4.69 11.79
N GLN A 297 -54.76 5.21 12.58
CA GLN A 297 -54.08 4.56 13.73
C GLN A 297 -53.34 3.26 13.37
N SER A 298 -52.15 2.92 13.85
CA SER A 298 -51.22 3.46 14.85
C SER A 298 -50.03 2.47 14.86
N ALA A 299 -48.79 2.97 14.95
CA ALA A 299 -47.75 2.33 15.76
C ALA A 299 -46.58 3.29 16.02
N ARG A 300 -46.68 3.92 17.18
CA ARG A 300 -45.79 4.82 17.94
C ARG A 300 -44.26 4.71 17.79
N MET A 301 -43.69 5.92 17.79
CA MET A 301 -42.38 6.39 18.22
C MET A 301 -42.14 6.20 19.73
N SER A 302 -40.88 6.14 20.19
CA SER A 302 -40.53 6.45 21.58
C SER A 302 -39.20 7.21 21.69
N ASN A 303 -39.35 8.46 22.15
CA ASN A 303 -38.49 9.28 23.04
C ASN A 303 -37.06 9.66 22.63
N VAL A 304 -36.93 10.92 22.19
CA VAL A 304 -35.72 11.75 22.23
C VAL A 304 -35.70 12.53 23.56
N PRO A 305 -34.61 12.52 24.34
CA PRO A 305 -34.36 13.55 25.34
C PRO A 305 -33.50 14.68 24.76
N VAL A 306 -33.95 15.91 25.00
CA VAL A 306 -33.20 17.15 24.85
C VAL A 306 -32.16 17.25 25.97
N CYS A 307 -30.90 17.57 25.65
CA CYS A 307 -29.90 17.98 26.65
C CYS A 307 -29.41 19.40 26.37
N SER A 308 -29.46 20.21 27.43
CA SER A 308 -28.93 21.56 27.58
C SER A 308 -27.45 21.52 27.99
N ASP A 309 -26.72 22.61 27.71
CA ASP A 309 -25.34 22.84 28.11
C ASP A 309 -25.06 22.63 29.61
N VAL A 310 -23.88 22.04 29.90
CA VAL A 310 -22.88 22.33 30.97
C VAL A 310 -22.19 21.04 31.46
N ASP A 311 -20.85 21.06 31.36
CA ASP A 311 -19.82 20.22 32.00
C ASP A 311 -19.76 18.70 31.76
N CYS A 312 -18.74 18.26 31.02
CA CYS A 312 -17.94 17.08 31.38
C CYS A 312 -16.54 17.14 30.77
N GLU A 313 -15.57 17.59 31.58
CA GLU A 313 -14.14 17.37 31.37
C GLU A 313 -13.70 16.08 32.09
N ASN A 314 -12.88 15.27 31.38
CA ASN A 314 -11.97 14.23 31.87
C ASN A 314 -12.50 12.88 32.44
N LYS A 315 -12.57 11.85 31.57
CA LYS A 315 -11.93 10.53 31.81
C LYS A 315 -11.78 9.70 30.52
N ALA A 316 -10.60 9.11 30.37
CA ALA A 316 -10.11 8.41 29.19
C ALA A 316 -10.88 7.14 28.78
N LEU A 317 -11.19 7.03 27.49
CA LEU A 317 -11.16 5.79 26.69
C LEU A 317 -11.09 6.19 25.21
N PHE A 318 -10.10 5.70 24.46
CA PHE A 318 -9.96 5.91 23.02
C PHE A 318 -11.17 5.29 22.28
N HIS A 319 -12.24 6.06 22.10
CA HIS A 319 -13.28 5.81 21.11
C HIS A 319 -12.89 6.58 19.84
N VAL A 320 -12.33 5.87 18.86
CA VAL A 320 -12.29 6.35 17.48
C VAL A 320 -13.71 6.25 16.96
N GLU A 321 -14.36 7.40 16.83
CA GLU A 321 -15.69 7.54 16.27
C GLU A 321 -15.62 7.17 14.78
N PHE A 322 -16.27 6.08 14.41
CA PHE A 322 -16.46 5.69 13.01
C PHE A 322 -17.42 6.70 12.36
N PRO A 323 -17.12 7.31 11.21
CA PRO A 323 -18.17 7.89 10.40
C PRO A 323 -18.96 6.72 9.81
N THR A 324 -20.05 6.36 10.50
CA THR A 324 -21.10 5.53 9.93
C THR A 324 -21.66 6.25 8.72
N GLU A 325 -21.53 5.62 7.56
CA GLU A 325 -22.16 6.05 6.32
C GLU A 325 -23.69 6.06 6.49
N ASN A 326 -24.25 7.21 6.85
CA ASN A 326 -25.70 7.43 6.74
C ASN A 326 -26.03 7.80 5.27
N PRO A 327 -26.95 7.08 4.59
CA PRO A 327 -27.28 7.34 3.18
C PRO A 327 -28.26 8.50 2.94
N SER A 328 -28.51 9.36 3.92
CA SER A 328 -29.60 10.33 3.87
C SER A 328 -29.09 11.75 4.06
N GLU A 329 -28.44 12.30 3.03
CA GLU A 329 -28.42 13.75 2.77
C GLU A 329 -27.87 14.00 1.35
N GLY A 330 -28.70 14.61 0.49
CA GLY A 330 -28.27 15.22 -0.78
C GLY A 330 -28.32 14.38 -2.07
N PHE A 331 -29.47 13.81 -2.45
CA PHE A 331 -29.64 13.28 -3.82
C PHE A 331 -30.03 14.42 -4.77
N ASN A 332 -29.13 14.82 -5.67
CA ASN A 332 -29.38 15.89 -6.64
C ASN A 332 -30.06 15.32 -7.90
N PHE A 333 -31.36 15.59 -8.07
CA PHE A 333 -32.23 14.99 -9.11
C PHE A 333 -31.84 15.38 -10.56
N ALA A 334 -30.92 16.32 -10.74
CA ALA A 334 -30.39 16.73 -12.05
C ALA A 334 -29.57 15.64 -12.77
N LEU A 335 -29.15 14.58 -12.06
CA LEU A 335 -28.27 13.54 -12.60
C LEU A 335 -28.96 12.51 -13.52
N CYS A 336 -30.30 12.38 -13.50
CA CYS A 336 -31.00 11.46 -14.42
C CYS A 336 -31.05 11.99 -15.88
N ASN A 337 -30.69 13.26 -16.13
CA ASN A 337 -30.64 13.83 -17.48
C ASN A 337 -29.28 13.66 -18.18
N SER A 338 -28.22 13.24 -17.45
CA SER A 338 -26.88 13.05 -18.00
C SER A 338 -26.55 11.59 -18.31
N VAL A 339 -27.55 10.72 -18.47
CA VAL A 339 -27.39 9.28 -18.80
C VAL A 339 -27.01 9.07 -20.28
N GLY A 340 -26.16 9.95 -20.83
CA GLY A 340 -25.76 9.95 -22.24
C GLY A 340 -24.28 10.23 -22.51
N ALA A 341 -23.47 10.61 -21.51
CA ALA A 341 -22.03 10.76 -21.67
C ALA A 341 -21.33 9.53 -21.07
N ASP A 342 -21.17 8.51 -21.90
CA ASP A 342 -20.49 7.25 -21.58
C ASP A 342 -18.96 7.45 -21.57
N THR A 343 -18.46 8.48 -20.88
CA THR A 343 -17.02 8.74 -20.78
C THR A 343 -16.46 7.84 -19.69
N GLU A 344 -15.76 6.76 -20.06
CA GLU A 344 -15.09 5.85 -19.14
C GLU A 344 -14.11 6.61 -18.23
N LEU A 345 -14.12 6.37 -16.91
CA LEU A 345 -13.11 6.95 -16.01
C LEU A 345 -11.76 6.36 -16.38
N VAL A 346 -10.86 7.20 -16.91
CA VAL A 346 -9.51 6.80 -17.25
C VAL A 346 -8.61 7.03 -16.03
N CYS A 347 -8.00 5.96 -15.51
CA CYS A 347 -7.11 6.05 -14.36
C CYS A 347 -5.77 5.37 -14.61
N TYR A 348 -4.69 6.10 -14.33
CA TYR A 348 -3.31 5.62 -14.42
C TYR A 348 -2.60 5.75 -13.07
N PRO A 349 -1.66 4.84 -12.71
CA PRO A 349 -1.27 3.63 -13.44
C PRO A 349 -2.36 2.55 -13.42
N VAL A 350 -2.44 1.78 -14.50
CA VAL A 350 -3.35 0.63 -14.59
C VAL A 350 -2.94 -0.41 -13.54
N PRO A 351 -3.89 -1.04 -12.83
CA PRO A 351 -3.59 -2.10 -11.86
C PRO A 351 -2.76 -3.24 -12.49
N ASP A 352 -1.61 -3.52 -11.90
CA ASP A 352 -0.71 -4.59 -12.34
C ASP A 352 -1.15 -5.96 -11.81
N PRO A 353 -0.74 -7.09 -12.45
CA PRO A 353 -1.03 -8.43 -11.96
C PRO A 353 -0.61 -8.68 -10.49
N PHE A 354 0.42 -7.99 -10.01
CA PHE A 354 0.93 -8.12 -8.65
C PHE A 354 0.08 -7.36 -7.60
N ASN A 355 -0.70 -6.37 -8.04
CA ASN A 355 -1.62 -5.60 -7.21
C ASN A 355 -3.00 -5.48 -7.90
N PRO A 356 -3.70 -6.62 -8.12
CA PRO A 356 -5.05 -6.59 -8.65
C PRO A 356 -5.97 -5.94 -7.62
N CYS A 357 -7.04 -5.29 -8.07
CA CYS A 357 -8.05 -4.61 -7.25
C CYS A 357 -8.91 -5.60 -6.44
N GLU A 358 -8.26 -6.52 -5.72
CA GLU A 358 -8.84 -7.63 -4.99
C GLU A 358 -8.28 -7.64 -3.56
N ASP A 359 -9.03 -8.27 -2.65
CA ASP A 359 -8.60 -8.44 -1.25
C ASP A 359 -7.30 -9.27 -1.14
N VAL A 360 -6.65 -9.23 0.02
CA VAL A 360 -5.41 -10.00 0.31
C VAL A 360 -5.60 -11.47 -0.08
N ILE A 361 -6.74 -12.06 0.32
CA ILE A 361 -7.23 -13.36 -0.13
C ILE A 361 -8.54 -13.18 -0.91
N SER A 362 -8.44 -13.33 -2.24
CA SER A 362 -9.53 -13.07 -3.18
C SER A 362 -10.68 -14.09 -3.12
N GLN A 363 -10.39 -15.38 -2.82
CA GLN A 363 -11.41 -16.44 -2.87
C GLN A 363 -12.05 -16.75 -1.51
N ASN A 364 -13.38 -16.77 -1.47
CA ASN A 364 -14.17 -16.98 -0.25
C ASN A 364 -13.90 -18.30 0.48
N PHE A 365 -13.53 -19.38 -0.23
CA PHE A 365 -13.23 -20.67 0.41
C PHE A 365 -11.80 -20.74 0.98
N LEU A 366 -10.87 -19.90 0.51
CA LEU A 366 -9.49 -19.88 1.00
C LEU A 366 -9.39 -19.24 2.39
N ARG A 367 -10.27 -18.30 2.72
CA ARG A 367 -10.29 -17.61 4.02
C ARG A 367 -10.47 -18.56 5.21
N PRO A 368 -11.54 -19.40 5.27
CA PRO A 368 -11.68 -20.35 6.37
C PRO A 368 -10.55 -21.39 6.38
N LEU A 369 -10.08 -21.81 5.20
CA LEU A 369 -8.97 -22.74 5.10
C LEU A 369 -7.66 -22.17 5.68
N LEU A 370 -7.34 -20.91 5.40
CA LEU A 370 -6.16 -20.22 5.91
C LEU A 370 -6.16 -20.17 7.45
N TRP A 371 -7.32 -19.88 8.05
CA TRP A 371 -7.49 -19.93 9.52
C TRP A 371 -7.27 -21.33 10.08
N VAL A 372 -7.89 -22.35 9.48
CA VAL A 372 -7.73 -23.74 9.94
C VAL A 372 -6.28 -24.20 9.84
N VAL A 373 -5.62 -23.93 8.71
CA VAL A 373 -4.24 -24.35 8.44
C VAL A 373 -3.26 -23.62 9.35
N SER A 374 -3.42 -22.31 9.57
CA SER A 374 -2.54 -21.54 10.47
C SER A 374 -2.66 -21.98 11.92
N LEU A 375 -3.88 -22.17 12.44
CA LEU A 375 -4.11 -22.65 13.80
C LEU A 375 -3.59 -24.09 14.00
N LEU A 376 -3.78 -24.95 13.00
CA LEU A 376 -3.25 -26.32 13.03
C LEU A 376 -1.72 -26.32 13.04
N ALA A 377 -1.09 -25.54 12.16
CA ALA A 377 0.37 -25.42 12.11
C ALA A 377 0.94 -24.92 13.43
N LEU A 378 0.36 -23.87 14.02
CA LEU A 378 0.79 -23.30 15.30
C LEU A 378 0.64 -24.31 16.44
N SER A 379 -0.54 -24.91 16.60
CA SER A 379 -0.83 -25.82 17.71
C SER A 379 -0.03 -27.12 17.62
N ALA A 380 0.09 -27.72 16.43
CA ALA A 380 0.84 -28.96 16.23
C ALA A 380 2.35 -28.78 16.49
N ASN A 381 2.95 -27.72 15.92
CA ASN A 381 4.37 -27.45 16.10
C ASN A 381 4.72 -26.99 17.51
N LEU A 382 3.84 -26.20 18.15
CA LEU A 382 3.98 -25.84 19.56
C LEU A 382 3.94 -27.08 20.45
N LEU A 383 3.01 -28.01 20.20
CA LEU A 383 2.95 -29.28 20.94
C LEU A 383 4.24 -30.09 20.77
N VAL A 384 4.80 -30.18 19.56
CA VAL A 384 6.09 -30.85 19.31
C VAL A 384 7.22 -30.17 20.08
N MET A 385 7.29 -28.85 20.09
CA MET A 385 8.30 -28.12 20.88
C MET A 385 8.13 -28.37 22.38
N LEU A 386 6.90 -28.26 22.91
CA LEU A 386 6.62 -28.46 24.34
C LEU A 386 6.94 -29.89 24.79
N THR A 387 6.57 -30.90 24.01
CA THR A 387 6.89 -32.31 24.30
C THR A 387 8.40 -32.55 24.30
N LEU A 388 9.14 -31.99 23.34
CA LEU A 388 10.61 -32.10 23.30
C LEU A 388 11.29 -31.39 24.48
N LEU A 389 10.82 -30.20 24.86
CA LEU A 389 11.36 -29.43 25.99
C LEU A 389 11.07 -30.06 27.35
N THR A 390 9.93 -30.73 27.49
CA THR A 390 9.49 -31.34 28.76
C THR A 390 9.97 -32.78 28.95
N SER A 391 10.36 -33.45 27.85
CA SER A 391 10.84 -34.83 27.85
C SER A 391 12.09 -34.99 28.71
N GLN A 392 12.10 -36.03 29.55
CA GLN A 392 13.25 -36.40 30.39
C GLN A 392 14.28 -37.26 29.64
N GLN A 393 13.99 -37.56 28.37
CA GLN A 393 14.83 -38.41 27.55
C GLN A 393 16.05 -37.63 27.04
N LYS A 394 17.18 -38.31 26.80
CA LYS A 394 18.41 -37.66 26.31
C LYS A 394 18.18 -36.99 24.95
N LEU A 395 18.67 -35.76 24.78
CA LEU A 395 18.62 -35.02 23.52
C LEU A 395 19.55 -35.68 22.48
N THR A 396 18.96 -36.42 21.55
CA THR A 396 19.66 -36.97 20.38
C THR A 396 19.73 -35.92 19.27
N VAL A 397 20.68 -36.08 18.34
CA VAL A 397 20.86 -35.13 17.22
C VAL A 397 19.58 -35.00 16.40
N THR A 398 18.90 -36.10 16.10
CA THR A 398 17.64 -36.08 15.33
C THR A 398 16.53 -35.37 16.10
N ARG A 399 16.40 -35.57 17.42
CA ARG A 399 15.39 -34.86 18.23
C ARG A 399 15.65 -33.37 18.30
N PHE A 400 16.93 -32.98 18.38
CA PHE A 400 17.32 -31.57 18.30
C PHE A 400 16.92 -30.96 16.95
N LEU A 401 17.26 -31.61 15.83
CA LEU A 401 16.87 -31.11 14.49
C LEU A 401 15.35 -31.08 14.28
N MET A 402 14.61 -32.06 14.81
CA MET A 402 13.14 -32.05 14.80
C MET A 402 12.57 -30.86 15.58
N GLY A 403 13.18 -30.48 16.70
CA GLY A 403 12.80 -29.27 17.43
C GLY A 403 13.05 -27.99 16.64
N GLN A 404 14.19 -27.91 15.93
CA GLN A 404 14.50 -26.77 15.06
C GLN A 404 13.53 -26.67 13.87
N LEU A 405 13.15 -27.81 13.29
CA LEU A 405 12.14 -27.87 12.22
C LEU A 405 10.76 -27.41 12.74
N ALA A 406 10.34 -27.89 13.91
CA ALA A 406 9.09 -27.46 14.54
C ALA A 406 9.09 -25.95 14.85
N PHE A 407 10.22 -25.38 15.26
CA PHE A 407 10.35 -23.93 15.44
C PHE A 407 10.16 -23.16 14.12
N ALA A 408 10.81 -23.60 13.03
CA ALA A 408 10.65 -22.97 11.72
C ALA A 408 9.19 -23.04 11.23
N ASP A 409 8.55 -24.21 11.35
CA ASP A 409 7.15 -24.41 10.94
C ASP A 409 6.15 -23.67 11.86
N PHE A 410 6.48 -23.46 13.14
CA PHE A 410 5.73 -22.58 14.04
C PHE A 410 5.80 -21.11 13.57
N CYS A 411 6.99 -20.62 13.19
CA CYS A 411 7.15 -19.29 12.61
C CYS A 411 6.35 -19.12 11.31
N MET A 412 6.32 -20.15 10.46
CA MET A 412 5.46 -20.18 9.27
C MET A 412 3.97 -20.07 9.64
N GLY A 413 3.51 -20.80 10.65
CA GLY A 413 2.14 -20.70 11.16
C GLY A 413 1.79 -19.30 11.68
N ALA A 414 2.72 -18.65 12.39
CA ALA A 414 2.55 -17.30 12.93
C ALA A 414 2.45 -16.25 11.81
N TYR A 415 3.26 -16.38 10.75
CA TYR A 415 3.16 -15.57 9.55
C TYR A 415 1.78 -15.70 8.89
N LEU A 416 1.28 -16.93 8.70
CA LEU A 416 -0.04 -17.14 8.08
C LEU A 416 -1.18 -16.57 8.93
N LEU A 417 -1.08 -16.68 10.25
CA LEU A 417 -2.04 -16.07 11.18
C LEU A 417 -2.03 -14.54 11.08
N LEU A 418 -0.85 -13.92 10.93
CA LEU A 418 -0.72 -12.48 10.71
C LEU A 418 -1.43 -12.06 9.41
N ILE A 419 -1.21 -12.79 8.31
CA ILE A 419 -1.90 -12.52 7.03
C ILE A 419 -3.42 -12.70 7.17
N ALA A 420 -3.88 -13.75 7.85
CA ALA A 420 -5.30 -14.00 8.10
C ALA A 420 -5.95 -12.86 8.94
N SER A 421 -5.20 -12.30 9.89
CA SER A 421 -5.65 -11.19 10.73
C SER A 421 -5.78 -9.89 9.94
N VAL A 422 -4.87 -9.64 8.99
CA VAL A 422 -4.94 -8.46 8.11
C VAL A 422 -6.06 -8.61 7.08
N ASP A 423 -6.27 -9.81 6.55
CA ASP A 423 -7.34 -10.11 5.59
C ASP A 423 -8.73 -9.81 6.19
N ILE A 424 -8.99 -10.25 7.44
CA ILE A 424 -10.28 -9.96 8.10
C ILE A 424 -10.42 -8.46 8.47
N TYR A 425 -9.33 -7.79 8.87
CA TYR A 425 -9.36 -6.37 9.21
C TYR A 425 -9.63 -5.47 7.99
N THR A 426 -9.10 -5.86 6.83
CA THR A 426 -9.20 -5.07 5.59
C THR A 426 -10.30 -5.56 4.64
N GLN A 427 -11.14 -6.49 5.10
CA GLN A 427 -12.14 -7.16 4.28
C GLN A 427 -12.98 -6.16 3.47
N SER A 428 -13.09 -6.37 2.15
CA SER A 428 -13.85 -5.55 1.19
C SER A 428 -13.37 -4.10 0.99
N HIS A 429 -12.40 -3.63 1.78
CA HIS A 429 -11.82 -2.28 1.72
C HIS A 429 -10.30 -2.32 1.62
N TYR A 430 -9.71 -3.43 1.17
CA TYR A 430 -8.25 -3.56 1.08
C TYR A 430 -7.60 -2.46 0.24
N TYR A 431 -8.25 -1.99 -0.83
CA TYR A 431 -7.74 -0.89 -1.66
C TYR A 431 -7.39 0.39 -0.88
N HIS A 432 -8.12 0.68 0.20
CA HIS A 432 -7.91 1.86 1.05
C HIS A 432 -6.70 1.67 1.98
N TYR A 433 -6.50 0.45 2.48
CA TYR A 433 -5.44 0.13 3.44
C TYR A 433 -4.18 -0.48 2.80
N ALA A 434 -4.23 -0.85 1.52
CA ALA A 434 -3.18 -1.58 0.81
C ALA A 434 -1.82 -0.88 0.91
N MET A 435 -1.79 0.43 0.66
CA MET A 435 -0.54 1.21 0.70
C MET A 435 0.02 1.35 2.11
N VAL A 436 -0.85 1.41 3.13
CA VAL A 436 -0.45 1.49 4.53
C VAL A 436 0.13 0.14 4.99
N TRP A 437 -0.49 -0.96 4.57
CA TRP A 437 -0.01 -2.32 4.84
C TRP A 437 1.32 -2.61 4.14
N GLN A 438 1.37 -2.47 2.81
CA GLN A 438 2.52 -2.81 1.98
C GLN A 438 3.77 -1.97 2.33
N ASN A 439 3.61 -0.66 2.52
CA ASN A 439 4.73 0.21 2.94
C ASN A 439 4.95 0.25 4.45
N GLY A 440 4.12 -0.45 5.22
CA GLY A 440 4.20 -0.51 6.67
C GLY A 440 5.29 -1.47 7.18
N ALA A 441 5.66 -1.31 8.44
CA ALA A 441 6.56 -2.25 9.12
C ALA A 441 5.96 -3.66 9.23
N GLY A 442 4.62 -3.77 9.28
CA GLY A 442 3.91 -5.05 9.37
C GLY A 442 4.20 -5.98 8.19
N CYS A 443 4.17 -5.47 6.96
CA CYS A 443 4.49 -6.27 5.77
C CYS A 443 5.97 -6.65 5.71
N SER A 444 6.87 -5.76 6.13
CA SER A 444 8.31 -6.06 6.22
C SER A 444 8.61 -7.17 7.24
N LEU A 445 7.95 -7.14 8.40
CA LEU A 445 8.04 -8.20 9.41
C LEU A 445 7.46 -9.52 8.90
N ALA A 446 6.30 -9.48 8.24
CA ALA A 446 5.66 -10.66 7.65
C ALA A 446 6.56 -11.33 6.59
N GLY A 447 7.14 -10.54 5.69
CA GLY A 447 8.05 -11.02 4.66
C GLY A 447 9.35 -11.58 5.21
N THR A 448 9.94 -10.93 6.21
CA THR A 448 11.15 -11.43 6.88
C THR A 448 10.85 -12.75 7.58
N LEU A 449 9.73 -12.84 8.31
CA LEU A 449 9.33 -14.04 9.03
C LEU A 449 9.06 -15.21 8.07
N SER A 450 8.38 -14.97 6.95
CA SER A 450 8.06 -16.03 5.97
C SER A 450 9.30 -16.59 5.28
N VAL A 451 10.18 -15.72 4.77
CA VAL A 451 11.43 -16.16 4.11
C VAL A 451 12.33 -16.87 5.11
N PHE A 452 12.53 -16.30 6.31
CA PHE A 452 13.35 -16.93 7.34
C PHE A 452 12.85 -18.33 7.69
N ALA A 453 11.54 -18.47 7.93
CA ALA A 453 10.95 -19.73 8.36
C ALA A 453 10.95 -20.79 7.25
N CYS A 454 10.71 -20.40 6.00
CA CYS A 454 10.79 -21.31 4.85
C CYS A 454 12.23 -21.79 4.60
N GLU A 455 13.19 -20.87 4.52
CA GLU A 455 14.60 -21.22 4.29
C GLU A 455 15.16 -22.08 5.43
N LEU A 456 14.80 -21.76 6.68
CA LEU A 456 15.23 -22.54 7.84
C LEU A 456 14.59 -23.94 7.83
N SER A 457 13.32 -24.08 7.46
CA SER A 457 12.64 -25.37 7.36
C SER A 457 13.30 -26.26 6.29
N VAL A 458 13.54 -25.69 5.10
CA VAL A 458 14.22 -26.38 3.99
C VAL A 458 15.65 -26.76 4.36
N TYR A 459 16.44 -25.84 4.94
CA TYR A 459 17.79 -26.12 5.42
C TYR A 459 17.80 -27.25 6.45
N THR A 460 16.92 -27.18 7.45
CA THR A 460 16.83 -28.20 8.52
C THR A 460 16.44 -29.55 7.94
N LEU A 461 15.53 -29.60 6.96
CA LEU A 461 15.13 -30.84 6.30
C LEU A 461 16.29 -31.47 5.51
N THR A 462 17.11 -30.68 4.81
CA THR A 462 18.32 -31.19 4.17
C THR A 462 19.29 -31.78 5.17
N LEU A 463 19.49 -31.10 6.30
CA LEU A 463 20.41 -31.54 7.34
C LEU A 463 19.93 -32.83 8.01
N ILE A 464 18.62 -32.97 8.26
CA ILE A 464 18.01 -34.23 8.72
C ILE A 464 18.28 -35.34 7.70
N SER A 465 18.14 -35.06 6.42
CA SER A 465 18.35 -36.05 5.35
C SER A 465 19.81 -36.50 5.25
N ILE A 466 20.76 -35.56 5.29
CA ILE A 466 22.21 -35.84 5.31
C ILE A 466 22.59 -36.59 6.59
N GLN A 467 22.09 -36.16 7.75
CA GLN A 467 22.34 -36.83 9.03
C GLN A 467 21.87 -38.28 8.99
N ARG A 468 20.71 -38.53 8.39
CA ARG A 468 20.13 -39.88 8.25
C ARG A 468 20.91 -40.73 7.26
N TRP A 469 21.27 -40.16 6.11
CA TRP A 469 22.15 -40.81 5.13
C TRP A 469 23.49 -41.20 5.77
N TYR A 470 24.15 -40.27 6.46
CA TYR A 470 25.42 -40.51 7.13
C TYR A 470 25.29 -41.57 8.23
N ALA A 471 24.24 -41.51 9.06
CA ALA A 471 24.03 -42.48 10.12
C ALA A 471 23.79 -43.91 9.60
N ILE A 472 23.06 -44.07 8.49
CA ILE A 472 22.79 -45.38 7.88
C ILE A 472 24.04 -45.89 7.16
N PHE A 473 24.69 -45.03 6.36
CA PHE A 473 25.91 -45.39 5.63
C PHE A 473 27.02 -45.83 6.60
N ASN A 474 27.22 -45.06 7.67
CA ASN A 474 28.29 -45.30 8.63
C ASN A 474 27.92 -46.33 9.72
N ALA A 475 26.64 -46.68 9.88
CA ALA A 475 26.28 -47.91 10.60
C ALA A 475 26.79 -49.16 9.87
N MET A 476 27.06 -49.07 8.56
CA MET A 476 27.61 -50.18 7.76
C MET A 476 29.15 -50.18 7.68
N ARG A 477 29.82 -49.08 8.05
CA ARG A 477 31.30 -48.97 8.14
C ARG A 477 31.62 -48.38 9.51
N LEU A 478 32.05 -49.20 10.47
CA LEU A 478 32.48 -48.72 11.79
C LEU A 478 33.48 -47.54 11.64
N ASP A 479 33.05 -46.30 11.84
CA ASP A 479 33.76 -45.22 12.59
C ASP A 479 33.14 -43.82 12.47
N ASN A 480 32.83 -43.21 13.64
CA ASN A 480 32.33 -41.84 13.92
C ASN A 480 30.85 -41.51 13.62
N LYS A 481 30.05 -41.33 14.69
CA LYS A 481 28.66 -40.79 14.61
C LYS A 481 28.68 -39.27 14.68
N MET A 482 27.82 -38.58 13.91
CA MET A 482 27.62 -37.12 14.07
C MET A 482 27.24 -36.81 15.53
N ARG A 483 28.13 -36.12 16.24
CA ARG A 483 27.89 -35.65 17.61
C ARG A 483 26.98 -34.42 17.61
N LEU A 484 26.19 -34.25 18.67
CA LEU A 484 25.32 -33.08 18.88
C LEU A 484 26.04 -31.74 18.72
N ARG A 485 27.31 -31.64 19.13
CA ARG A 485 28.12 -30.42 18.95
C ARG A 485 28.22 -29.98 17.49
N HIS A 486 28.46 -30.91 16.56
CA HIS A 486 28.52 -30.59 15.13
C HIS A 486 27.17 -30.13 14.60
N ALA A 487 26.08 -30.78 15.03
CA ALA A 487 24.73 -30.38 14.62
C ALA A 487 24.34 -28.99 15.12
N VAL A 488 24.71 -28.64 16.35
CA VAL A 488 24.48 -27.29 16.90
C VAL A 488 25.25 -26.24 16.09
N VAL A 489 26.53 -26.49 15.78
CA VAL A 489 27.35 -25.56 14.97
C VAL A 489 26.75 -25.39 13.57
N LEU A 490 26.36 -26.49 12.90
CA LEU A 490 25.71 -26.43 11.58
C LEU A 490 24.39 -25.66 11.64
N MET A 491 23.58 -25.84 12.69
CA MET A 491 22.35 -25.07 12.87
C MET A 491 22.62 -23.59 13.10
N ILE A 492 23.63 -23.20 13.86
CA ILE A 492 23.99 -21.77 14.03
C ILE A 492 24.36 -21.14 12.69
N ILE A 493 25.12 -21.85 11.85
CA ILE A 493 25.46 -21.40 10.49
C ILE A 493 24.19 -21.27 9.64
N GLY A 494 23.30 -22.27 9.68
CA GLY A 494 22.02 -22.23 8.98
C GLY A 494 21.15 -21.04 9.40
N TRP A 495 21.04 -20.79 10.71
CA TRP A 495 20.31 -19.64 11.25
C TRP A 495 20.88 -18.31 10.75
N ALA A 496 22.21 -18.16 10.76
CA ALA A 496 22.86 -16.96 10.24
C ALA A 496 22.60 -16.78 8.73
N LEU A 497 22.68 -17.85 7.95
CA LEU A 497 22.43 -17.83 6.50
C LEU A 497 20.97 -17.45 6.20
N CYS A 498 20.00 -18.15 6.79
CA CYS A 498 18.57 -17.90 6.58
C CYS A 498 18.17 -16.50 7.07
N GLY A 499 18.71 -16.06 8.21
CA GLY A 499 18.50 -14.70 8.72
C GLY A 499 19.06 -13.63 7.79
N THR A 500 20.24 -13.87 7.22
CA THR A 500 20.83 -12.95 6.22
C THR A 500 19.94 -12.86 4.99
N VAL A 501 19.55 -13.99 4.40
CA VAL A 501 18.67 -14.02 3.22
C VAL A 501 17.35 -13.28 3.48
N ALA A 502 16.72 -13.50 4.64
CA ALA A 502 15.48 -12.84 5.02
C ALA A 502 15.60 -11.33 5.27
N LEU A 503 16.78 -10.82 5.63
CA LEU A 503 16.99 -9.39 5.90
C LEU A 503 17.37 -8.60 4.64
N LEU A 504 17.88 -9.25 3.59
CA LEU A 504 18.32 -8.56 2.36
C LEU A 504 17.24 -7.67 1.71
N PRO A 505 15.95 -8.06 1.63
CA PRO A 505 14.92 -7.18 1.10
C PRO A 505 14.62 -5.96 1.98
N VAL A 506 14.86 -6.04 3.30
CA VAL A 506 14.70 -4.90 4.22
C VAL A 506 15.83 -3.88 4.04
N VAL A 507 17.04 -4.34 3.72
CA VAL A 507 18.21 -3.49 3.45
C VAL A 507 18.15 -2.84 2.05
N GLY A 508 17.17 -3.19 1.23
CA GLY A 508 16.91 -2.57 -0.08
C GLY A 508 17.48 -3.32 -1.29
N VAL A 509 17.93 -4.57 -1.13
CA VAL A 509 18.35 -5.42 -2.27
C VAL A 509 17.15 -5.89 -3.09
N SER A 510 16.02 -6.13 -2.43
CA SER A 510 14.72 -6.48 -3.01
C SER A 510 13.61 -5.77 -2.22
N SER A 511 12.34 -6.08 -2.46
CA SER A 511 11.21 -5.48 -1.75
C SER A 511 10.12 -6.50 -1.41
N TYR A 512 9.64 -6.47 -0.17
CA TYR A 512 8.45 -7.20 0.28
C TYR A 512 7.14 -6.47 -0.06
N GLN A 513 7.21 -5.23 -0.53
CA GLN A 513 6.06 -4.33 -0.61
C GLN A 513 5.24 -4.52 -1.90
N LYS A 514 5.76 -5.32 -2.86
CA LYS A 514 5.15 -5.48 -4.19
C LYS A 514 3.87 -6.32 -4.20
N VAL A 515 3.77 -7.34 -3.34
CA VAL A 515 2.63 -8.27 -3.31
C VAL A 515 1.94 -8.17 -1.96
N SER A 516 0.60 -8.24 -1.92
CA SER A 516 -0.22 -8.13 -0.69
C SER A 516 0.15 -9.12 0.42
N VAL A 517 0.68 -10.29 0.04
CA VAL A 517 1.12 -11.38 0.93
C VAL A 517 2.56 -11.19 1.43
N CYS A 518 3.21 -10.08 1.06
CA CYS A 518 4.53 -9.67 1.57
C CYS A 518 5.69 -10.60 1.20
N LEU A 519 5.64 -11.18 0.00
CA LEU A 519 6.73 -12.01 -0.54
C LEU A 519 7.67 -11.20 -1.43
N PRO A 520 8.97 -11.57 -1.47
CA PRO A 520 9.95 -10.86 -2.27
C PRO A 520 9.83 -11.30 -3.72
N MET A 521 8.84 -10.78 -4.43
CA MET A 521 8.58 -11.05 -5.85
C MET A 521 8.92 -9.85 -6.73
N ASP A 522 9.71 -8.91 -6.21
CA ASP A 522 10.15 -7.74 -6.97
C ASP A 522 11.18 -8.14 -8.04
N THR A 523 10.83 -7.91 -9.30
CA THR A 523 11.69 -8.17 -10.46
C THR A 523 12.01 -6.90 -11.26
N GLY A 524 11.69 -5.72 -10.72
CA GLY A 524 11.89 -4.44 -11.39
C GLY A 524 13.36 -4.05 -11.54
N SER A 525 14.19 -4.36 -10.55
CA SER A 525 15.64 -4.12 -10.59
C SER A 525 16.44 -5.40 -10.86
N THR A 526 17.61 -5.27 -11.48
CA THR A 526 18.53 -6.40 -11.73
C THR A 526 18.98 -7.07 -10.43
N ALA A 527 19.23 -6.29 -9.38
CA ALA A 527 19.60 -6.80 -8.05
C ALA A 527 18.46 -7.61 -7.40
N ALA A 528 17.22 -7.08 -7.42
CA ALA A 528 16.07 -7.77 -6.85
C ALA A 528 15.77 -9.07 -7.60
N ARG A 529 15.87 -9.05 -8.93
CA ARG A 529 15.68 -10.23 -9.77
C ARG A 529 16.73 -11.32 -9.50
N PHE A 530 17.99 -10.94 -9.35
CA PHE A 530 19.08 -11.86 -9.00
C PHE A 530 18.86 -12.51 -7.62
N TYR A 531 18.43 -11.72 -6.63
CA TYR A 531 18.05 -12.23 -5.31
C TYR A 531 16.96 -13.31 -5.40
N VAL A 532 15.84 -13.03 -6.09
CA VAL A 532 14.73 -13.99 -6.23
C VAL A 532 15.19 -15.28 -6.89
N VAL A 533 15.99 -15.19 -7.96
CA VAL A 533 16.52 -16.37 -8.65
C VAL A 533 17.44 -17.19 -7.74
N ILE A 534 18.34 -16.57 -6.99
CA ILE A 534 19.21 -17.30 -6.05
C ILE A 534 18.40 -18.04 -5.00
N VAL A 535 17.44 -17.38 -4.37
CA VAL A 535 16.60 -17.98 -3.32
C VAL A 535 15.84 -19.20 -3.87
N LEU A 536 15.24 -19.07 -5.06
CA LEU A 536 14.56 -20.19 -5.71
C LEU A 536 15.53 -21.33 -6.08
N MET A 537 16.71 -21.01 -6.60
CA MET A 537 17.71 -22.01 -6.97
C MET A 537 18.31 -22.72 -5.75
N MET A 538 18.47 -22.04 -4.61
CA MET A 538 18.87 -22.65 -3.34
C MET A 538 17.84 -23.70 -2.90
N ASN A 539 16.55 -23.39 -3.01
CA ASN A 539 15.47 -24.32 -2.71
C ASN A 539 15.45 -25.54 -3.64
N VAL A 540 15.63 -25.33 -4.95
CA VAL A 540 15.74 -26.43 -5.93
C VAL A 540 16.96 -27.31 -5.64
N THR A 541 18.12 -26.70 -5.35
CA THR A 541 19.36 -27.43 -5.04
C THR A 541 19.21 -28.26 -3.77
N SER A 542 18.64 -27.68 -2.72
CA SER A 542 18.29 -28.37 -1.47
C SER A 542 17.42 -29.60 -1.73
N PHE A 543 16.38 -29.46 -2.54
CA PHE A 543 15.50 -30.57 -2.90
C PHE A 543 16.25 -31.68 -3.64
N LEU A 544 17.13 -31.35 -4.59
CA LEU A 544 17.97 -32.32 -5.29
C LEU A 544 18.88 -33.08 -4.32
N VAL A 545 19.51 -32.40 -3.37
CA VAL A 545 20.36 -33.04 -2.35
C VAL A 545 19.55 -34.05 -1.52
N VAL A 546 18.34 -33.67 -1.08
CA VAL A 546 17.43 -34.56 -0.34
C VAL A 546 17.11 -35.80 -1.18
N CYS A 547 16.69 -35.61 -2.43
CA CYS A 547 16.38 -36.72 -3.34
C CYS A 547 17.55 -37.68 -3.54
N LEU A 548 18.75 -37.16 -3.80
CA LEU A 548 19.95 -37.98 -3.99
C LEU A 548 20.32 -38.77 -2.72
N CYS A 549 20.26 -38.13 -1.55
CA CYS A 549 20.51 -38.80 -0.27
C CYS A 549 19.58 -40.00 -0.07
N TYR A 550 18.28 -39.83 -0.33
CA TYR A 550 17.30 -40.89 -0.13
C TYR A 550 17.30 -41.96 -1.23
N LEU A 551 17.57 -41.60 -2.49
CA LEU A 551 17.78 -42.58 -3.56
C LEU A 551 18.93 -43.51 -3.18
N HIS A 552 20.02 -42.94 -2.65
CA HIS A 552 21.15 -43.72 -2.16
C HIS A 552 20.77 -44.60 -0.95
N ILE A 553 20.02 -44.07 0.03
CA ILE A 553 19.50 -44.87 1.15
C ILE A 553 18.63 -46.02 0.63
N TYR A 554 17.73 -45.77 -0.32
CA TYR A 554 16.85 -46.78 -0.89
C TYR A 554 17.65 -47.90 -1.58
N CYS A 555 18.63 -47.55 -2.41
CA CYS A 555 19.54 -48.52 -3.04
C CYS A 555 20.33 -49.34 -2.00
N MET A 556 20.80 -48.70 -0.91
CA MET A 556 21.50 -49.39 0.17
C MET A 556 20.59 -50.39 0.92
N VAL A 557 19.35 -50.00 1.23
CA VAL A 557 18.39 -50.84 1.98
C VAL A 557 17.86 -52.00 1.14
N HIS A 558 17.73 -51.82 -0.19
CA HIS A 558 17.22 -52.86 -1.10
C HIS A 558 18.33 -53.75 -1.69
N ASN A 559 19.57 -53.62 -1.25
CA ASN A 559 20.67 -54.45 -1.72
C ASN A 559 20.52 -55.90 -1.18
N PRO A 560 20.32 -56.92 -2.05
CA PRO A 560 19.97 -58.28 -1.65
C PRO A 560 21.08 -59.03 -0.90
N GLN A 561 22.31 -58.50 -0.86
CA GLN A 561 23.43 -59.12 -0.14
C GLN A 561 23.40 -58.88 1.38
N HIS A 562 22.45 -58.13 1.94
CA HIS A 562 22.39 -57.82 3.38
C HIS A 562 20.99 -58.04 3.97
N GLN A 563 20.91 -58.65 5.15
CA GLN A 563 19.66 -58.79 5.91
C GLN A 563 19.24 -57.44 6.51
N SER A 564 18.44 -56.65 5.78
CA SER A 564 17.83 -55.43 6.30
C SER A 564 16.81 -55.76 7.40
N SER A 565 16.91 -55.13 8.57
CA SER A 565 15.92 -55.30 9.65
C SER A 565 14.54 -54.77 9.23
N LYS A 566 13.45 -55.43 9.65
CA LYS A 566 12.07 -54.94 9.46
C LYS A 566 11.86 -53.52 10.02
N TYR A 567 12.69 -53.10 10.97
CA TYR A 567 12.69 -51.75 11.54
C TYR A 567 13.16 -50.69 10.52
N ASP A 568 14.18 -51.02 9.71
CA ASP A 568 14.79 -50.10 8.75
C ASP A 568 13.86 -49.84 7.55
N THR A 569 13.10 -50.86 7.13
CA THR A 569 12.08 -50.74 6.06
C THR A 569 10.89 -49.87 6.48
N GLY A 570 10.45 -50.01 7.73
CA GLY A 570 9.38 -49.19 8.30
C GLY A 570 9.78 -47.72 8.47
N MET A 571 11.03 -47.46 8.85
CA MET A 571 11.59 -46.10 8.87
C MET A 571 11.74 -45.52 7.46
N ALA A 572 12.30 -46.28 6.50
CA ALA A 572 12.49 -45.82 5.12
C ALA A 572 11.17 -45.44 4.43
N LYS A 573 10.09 -46.20 4.63
CA LYS A 573 8.75 -45.89 4.10
C LYS A 573 8.21 -44.54 4.62
N ARG A 574 8.40 -44.25 5.91
CA ARG A 574 7.97 -42.98 6.52
C ARG A 574 8.76 -41.80 5.99
N MET A 575 10.06 -41.98 5.71
CA MET A 575 10.89 -40.93 5.11
C MET A 575 10.57 -40.73 3.62
N ALA A 576 10.21 -41.78 2.88
CA ALA A 576 9.78 -41.68 1.48
C ALA A 576 8.48 -40.89 1.30
N ILE A 577 7.49 -41.11 2.18
CA ILE A 577 6.24 -40.33 2.20
C ILE A 577 6.54 -38.84 2.40
N LEU A 578 7.50 -38.53 3.28
CA LEU A 578 7.85 -37.14 3.55
C LEU A 578 8.52 -36.42 2.37
N ILE A 579 9.39 -37.11 1.63
CA ILE A 579 9.99 -36.58 0.41
C ILE A 579 8.91 -36.29 -0.63
N PHE A 580 7.96 -37.22 -0.79
CA PHE A 580 6.87 -37.05 -1.73
C PHE A 580 5.98 -35.86 -1.36
N THR A 581 5.64 -35.70 -0.08
CA THR A 581 4.88 -34.53 0.40
C THR A 581 5.64 -33.23 0.19
N ASN A 582 6.94 -33.18 0.52
CA ASN A 582 7.77 -31.99 0.30
C ASN A 582 7.93 -31.66 -1.20
N PHE A 583 8.09 -32.68 -2.06
CA PHE A 583 8.14 -32.53 -3.52
C PHE A 583 6.85 -31.93 -4.08
N LEU A 584 5.70 -32.51 -3.71
CA LEU A 584 4.39 -32.03 -4.16
C LEU A 584 4.10 -30.59 -3.72
N CYS A 585 4.60 -30.19 -2.55
CA CYS A 585 4.41 -28.82 -2.05
C CYS A 585 5.40 -27.82 -2.66
N LEU A 586 6.64 -28.23 -2.97
CA LEU A 586 7.70 -27.31 -3.39
C LEU A 586 7.80 -27.13 -4.92
N VAL A 587 7.48 -28.16 -5.72
CA VAL A 587 7.58 -28.10 -7.20
C VAL A 587 6.71 -27.00 -7.81
N PRO A 588 5.42 -26.87 -7.48
CA PRO A 588 4.59 -25.81 -8.05
C PRO A 588 5.17 -24.43 -7.74
N ILE A 589 5.63 -24.23 -6.50
CA ILE A 589 6.16 -22.95 -6.01
C ILE A 589 7.43 -22.56 -6.78
N CYS A 590 8.39 -23.47 -6.92
CA CYS A 590 9.63 -23.21 -7.67
C CYS A 590 9.36 -22.98 -9.16
N PHE A 591 8.44 -23.74 -9.77
CA PHE A 591 8.11 -23.62 -11.19
C PHE A 591 7.50 -22.25 -11.50
N TYR A 592 6.48 -21.81 -10.73
CA TYR A 592 5.85 -20.51 -10.95
C TYR A 592 6.75 -19.34 -10.53
N GLY A 593 7.52 -19.49 -9.46
CA GLY A 593 8.50 -18.49 -9.04
C GLY A 593 9.53 -18.21 -10.14
N LEU A 594 10.06 -19.28 -10.78
CA LEU A 594 11.04 -19.15 -11.85
C LEU A 594 10.43 -18.58 -13.14
N SER A 595 9.21 -19.02 -13.50
CA SER A 595 8.43 -18.49 -14.62
C SER A 595 8.19 -16.98 -14.47
N ALA A 596 7.80 -16.53 -13.28
CA ALA A 596 7.65 -15.10 -12.98
C ALA A 596 8.99 -14.35 -13.04
N ALA A 597 10.06 -14.92 -12.50
CA ALA A 597 11.40 -14.34 -12.53
C ALA A 597 11.96 -14.18 -13.95
N LEU A 598 11.58 -15.04 -14.90
CA LEU A 598 12.01 -14.98 -16.31
C LEU A 598 11.12 -14.07 -17.19
N HIS A 599 10.19 -13.30 -16.61
CA HIS A 599 9.21 -12.46 -17.31
C HIS A 599 8.31 -13.22 -18.31
N GLN A 600 8.09 -14.51 -18.09
CA GLN A 600 7.08 -15.29 -18.82
C GLN A 600 6.10 -15.92 -17.81
N PRO A 601 5.21 -15.14 -17.20
CA PRO A 601 4.23 -15.66 -16.26
C PRO A 601 3.23 -16.56 -17.01
N LEU A 602 3.34 -17.87 -16.80
CA LEU A 602 2.42 -18.88 -17.37
C LEU A 602 1.03 -18.88 -16.71
N ILE A 603 0.91 -18.26 -15.53
CA ILE A 603 -0.33 -18.10 -14.75
C ILE A 603 -0.40 -16.66 -14.25
N THR A 604 -1.61 -16.10 -14.18
CA THR A 604 -1.80 -14.74 -13.63
C THR A 604 -1.32 -14.70 -12.18
N VAL A 605 -0.72 -13.59 -11.76
CA VAL A 605 -0.21 -13.47 -10.38
C VAL A 605 -1.33 -13.62 -9.34
N THR A 606 -2.58 -13.35 -9.74
CA THR A 606 -3.78 -13.58 -8.94
C THR A 606 -4.03 -15.07 -8.67
N ASP A 607 -3.95 -15.91 -9.69
CA ASP A 607 -4.15 -17.36 -9.57
C ASP A 607 -2.96 -18.05 -8.87
N SER A 608 -1.75 -17.51 -8.99
CA SER A 608 -0.57 -18.04 -8.30
C SER A 608 -0.60 -17.79 -6.78
N LYS A 609 -1.34 -16.77 -6.29
CA LYS A 609 -1.60 -16.57 -4.86
C LYS A 609 -2.33 -17.77 -4.24
N VAL A 610 -3.27 -18.38 -4.96
CA VAL A 610 -4.02 -19.57 -4.51
C VAL A 610 -3.07 -20.73 -4.25
N LEU A 611 -2.15 -20.97 -5.20
CA LEU A 611 -1.14 -22.02 -5.09
C LEU A 611 -0.19 -21.75 -3.93
N LEU A 612 0.23 -20.50 -3.74
CA LEU A 612 1.16 -20.16 -2.68
C LEU A 612 0.51 -20.24 -1.29
N VAL A 613 -0.75 -19.83 -1.14
CA VAL A 613 -1.50 -19.94 0.13
C VAL A 613 -1.86 -21.39 0.48
N LEU A 614 -2.01 -22.27 -0.52
CA LEU A 614 -2.28 -23.70 -0.29
C LEU A 614 -1.02 -24.53 -0.08
N PHE A 615 -0.04 -24.46 -0.97
CA PHE A 615 1.09 -25.39 -0.97
C PHE A 615 2.21 -24.99 0.00
N TYR A 616 2.41 -23.70 0.24
CA TYR A 616 3.45 -23.21 1.16
C TYR A 616 3.20 -23.68 2.61
N PRO A 617 1.95 -23.65 3.14
CA PRO A 617 1.66 -24.12 4.50
C PRO A 617 1.49 -25.63 4.64
N LEU A 618 1.03 -26.33 3.59
CA LEU A 618 0.79 -27.78 3.64
C LEU A 618 2.05 -28.58 3.96
N ASN A 619 3.22 -28.07 3.56
CA ASN A 619 4.50 -28.65 3.92
C ASN A 619 4.73 -28.62 5.44
N SER A 620 4.60 -27.44 6.05
CA SER A 620 4.78 -27.22 7.50
C SER A 620 3.73 -27.92 8.38
N CYS A 621 2.50 -28.08 7.89
CA CYS A 621 1.47 -28.85 8.60
C CYS A 621 1.76 -30.35 8.59
N SER A 622 2.40 -30.87 7.54
CA SER A 622 2.62 -32.30 7.35
C SER A 622 3.78 -32.85 8.19
N HIS A 623 4.82 -32.06 8.44
CA HIS A 623 6.02 -32.52 9.14
C HIS A 623 5.75 -33.09 10.55
N PRO A 624 4.94 -32.46 11.43
CA PRO A 624 4.60 -33.01 12.75
C PRO A 624 3.90 -34.37 12.69
N PHE A 625 3.02 -34.59 11.70
CA PHE A 625 2.29 -35.85 11.58
C PHE A 625 3.21 -37.00 11.20
N PHE A 626 4.08 -36.78 10.22
CA PHE A 626 4.96 -37.83 9.71
C PHE A 626 6.19 -38.11 10.61
N TYR A 627 6.71 -37.10 11.32
CA TYR A 627 7.90 -37.24 12.16
C TYR A 627 7.64 -37.45 13.64
N ALA A 628 6.60 -36.83 14.20
CA ALA A 628 6.35 -36.82 15.64
C ALA A 628 5.11 -37.66 15.97
N ILE A 629 3.92 -37.23 15.54
CA ILE A 629 2.65 -37.76 16.02
C ILE A 629 2.46 -39.26 15.70
N LEU A 630 2.90 -39.75 14.54
CA LEU A 630 2.76 -41.17 14.17
C LEU A 630 3.86 -42.10 14.73
N THR A 631 4.76 -41.61 15.58
CA THR A 631 5.81 -42.42 16.20
C THR A 631 5.42 -42.90 17.61
N LYS A 632 5.66 -44.19 17.88
CA LYS A 632 5.32 -44.80 19.18
C LYS A 632 6.04 -44.12 20.35
N ASP A 633 7.27 -43.66 20.14
CA ASP A 633 8.08 -42.97 21.16
C ASP A 633 7.49 -41.60 21.53
N PHE A 634 6.91 -40.89 20.56
CA PHE A 634 6.26 -39.60 20.79
C PHE A 634 4.91 -39.74 21.48
N HIS A 635 4.13 -40.77 21.14
CA HIS A 635 2.92 -41.11 21.89
C HIS A 635 3.22 -41.37 23.38
N GLN A 636 4.36 -41.99 23.69
CA GLN A 636 4.80 -42.18 25.08
C GLN A 636 5.13 -40.84 25.76
N ASP A 637 5.82 -39.93 25.06
CA ASP A 637 6.15 -38.61 25.58
C ASP A 637 4.90 -37.71 25.78
N ILE A 638 3.90 -37.79 24.89
CA ILE A 638 2.59 -37.13 25.07
C ILE A 638 1.86 -37.69 26.29
N LEU A 639 1.84 -39.01 26.48
CA LEU A 639 1.22 -39.65 27.64
C LEU A 639 1.89 -39.20 28.95
N MET A 640 3.21 -39.01 28.94
CA MET A 640 3.94 -38.46 30.08
C MET A 640 3.64 -36.97 30.32
N LEU A 641 3.45 -36.17 29.26
CA LEU A 641 3.04 -34.76 29.36
C LEU A 641 1.61 -34.64 29.91
N LEU A 642 0.65 -35.42 29.40
CA LEU A 642 -0.74 -35.46 29.88
C LEU A 642 -0.81 -35.84 31.36
N ASN A 643 0.00 -36.82 31.78
CA ASN A 643 0.11 -37.21 33.19
C ASN A 643 0.63 -36.07 34.08
N ARG A 644 1.58 -35.25 33.59
CA ARG A 644 2.05 -34.05 34.31
C ARG A 644 1.02 -32.93 34.38
N MET A 645 0.14 -32.82 33.39
CA MET A 645 -0.98 -31.86 33.38
C MET A 645 -2.21 -32.37 34.16
N GLY A 646 -2.14 -33.55 34.80
CA GLY A 646 -3.22 -34.11 35.61
C GLY A 646 -4.31 -34.84 34.83
N LEU A 647 -4.18 -35.00 33.50
CA LEU A 647 -5.12 -35.71 32.63
C LEU A 647 -4.60 -37.14 32.33
N CYS A 648 -5.47 -38.15 32.35
CA CYS A 648 -5.14 -39.56 32.04
C CYS A 648 -4.11 -40.27 32.97
N GLN A 649 -4.12 -40.00 34.29
CA GLN A 649 -3.26 -40.69 35.27
C GLN A 649 -3.33 -42.23 35.22
N LYS A 650 -4.51 -42.82 34.93
CA LYS A 650 -4.70 -44.27 34.89
C LYS A 650 -3.95 -44.97 33.74
N GLN A 651 -3.89 -44.36 32.55
CA GLN A 651 -3.21 -44.94 31.38
C GLN A 651 -1.68 -44.78 31.46
N ALA A 652 -1.19 -43.68 32.03
CA ALA A 652 0.24 -43.48 32.27
C ALA A 652 0.81 -44.48 33.29
N HIS A 653 0.03 -44.83 34.33
CA HIS A 653 0.42 -45.85 35.31
C HIS A 653 0.46 -47.28 34.74
N LEU A 654 -0.50 -47.64 33.88
CA LEU A 654 -0.57 -48.96 33.21
C LEU A 654 0.60 -49.20 32.22
N TYR A 655 1.05 -48.16 31.52
CA TYR A 655 2.22 -48.28 30.64
C TYR A 655 3.53 -48.35 31.43
N ARG A 656 3.65 -47.62 32.54
CA ARG A 656 4.83 -47.67 33.42
C ARG A 656 4.99 -49.03 34.09
N SER A 657 3.89 -49.71 34.42
CA SER A 657 3.91 -51.08 34.95
C SER A 657 4.29 -52.12 33.88
N GLN A 658 3.82 -51.99 32.64
CA GLN A 658 4.23 -52.87 31.52
C GLN A 658 5.73 -52.79 31.19
N LEU A 659 6.33 -51.59 31.25
CA LEU A 659 7.77 -51.39 31.01
C LEU A 659 8.64 -52.02 32.11
N LEU A 660 8.20 -51.95 33.37
CA LEU A 660 8.85 -52.63 34.49
C LEU A 660 8.66 -54.15 34.43
N TYR A 661 7.50 -54.63 33.97
CA TYR A 661 7.22 -56.06 33.78
C TYR A 661 8.09 -56.65 32.66
N LEU A 662 8.27 -55.94 31.53
CA LEU A 662 9.16 -56.38 30.45
C LEU A 662 10.64 -56.35 30.86
N GLY A 663 11.05 -55.35 31.65
CA GLY A 663 12.40 -55.28 32.21
C GLY A 663 12.71 -56.43 33.19
N ASN A 664 11.75 -56.80 34.04
CA ASN A 664 11.88 -57.95 34.94
C ASN A 664 11.87 -59.29 34.19
N ILE A 665 11.11 -59.42 33.10
CA ILE A 665 11.13 -60.61 32.24
C ILE A 665 12.49 -60.76 31.56
N ILE A 666 13.10 -59.67 31.06
CA ILE A 666 14.43 -59.71 30.43
C ILE A 666 15.54 -60.06 31.45
N LEU A 667 15.42 -59.61 32.71
CA LEU A 667 16.33 -59.99 33.79
C LEU A 667 16.14 -61.45 34.26
N SER A 668 14.94 -62.03 34.11
CA SER A 668 14.65 -63.43 34.48
C SER A 668 15.02 -64.47 33.41
N VAL A 669 15.37 -64.06 32.19
CA VAL A 669 15.65 -64.96 31.04
C VAL A 669 17.15 -65.02 30.68
N SER A 670 18.05 -64.46 31.50
CA SER A 670 19.50 -64.70 31.35
C SER A 670 19.86 -66.11 31.84
N PRO A 671 20.33 -67.04 30.99
CA PRO A 671 20.82 -68.33 31.45
C PRO A 671 22.20 -68.14 32.11
N ALA A 672 22.38 -68.74 33.29
CA ALA A 672 23.65 -68.81 33.98
C ALA A 672 24.71 -69.53 33.10
N PRO A 673 25.96 -69.04 33.02
CA PRO A 673 27.00 -69.70 32.25
C PRO A 673 27.44 -71.00 32.92
N ASN A 674 27.29 -72.11 32.19
CA ASN A 674 27.84 -73.43 32.52
C ASN A 674 29.36 -73.35 32.71
N GLN A 675 29.83 -73.75 33.88
CA GLN A 675 31.24 -73.88 34.22
C GLN A 675 31.66 -75.34 34.07
N GLN A 676 32.16 -75.75 32.90
CA GLN A 676 32.88 -77.02 32.76
C GLN A 676 33.82 -77.06 31.53
N ARG A 677 35.09 -77.36 31.84
CA ARG A 677 36.21 -77.85 30.99
C ARG A 677 36.91 -76.84 30.05
N SER A 678 38.05 -76.34 30.52
CA SER A 678 39.24 -76.15 29.66
C SER A 678 40.36 -77.07 30.14
N MET A 679 41.14 -77.52 29.16
CA MET A 679 42.11 -78.61 29.20
C MET A 679 43.35 -78.34 30.08
N SER A 680 43.87 -79.44 30.62
CA SER A 680 45.26 -79.61 31.04
C SER A 680 46.25 -79.35 29.90
N GLN A 681 47.28 -78.53 30.16
CA GLN A 681 48.71 -78.79 29.92
C GLN A 681 49.46 -77.47 29.71
N SER A 682 50.22 -77.05 30.72
CA SER A 682 51.45 -76.29 30.53
C SER A 682 52.39 -76.63 31.67
N HIS A 683 53.34 -77.52 31.38
CA HIS A 683 54.50 -77.76 32.22
C HIS A 683 55.66 -76.89 31.72
N SER A 684 56.30 -76.23 32.69
CA SER A 684 57.72 -75.88 32.79
C SER A 684 58.35 -74.85 31.83
N LEU A 685 59.01 -73.84 32.45
CA LEU A 685 60.36 -73.27 32.21
C LEU A 685 60.34 -71.79 32.68
N VAL A 686 61.19 -71.22 33.55
CA VAL A 686 62.45 -71.61 34.20
C VAL A 686 62.64 -70.78 35.48
N ARG A 687 63.33 -71.39 36.44
CA ARG A 687 63.98 -70.82 37.62
C ARG A 687 65.29 -70.08 37.21
N SER A 688 65.36 -68.76 37.40
CA SER A 688 66.57 -67.99 37.78
C SER A 688 66.22 -66.52 37.93
#